data_AF-A0A948GZK6-F1
#
_entry.id   AF-A0A948GZK6-F1
#
_cell.length_a   1.000
_cell.length_b   1.000
_cell.length_c   1.000
_cell.angle_alpha   90.00
_cell.angle_beta   90.00
_cell.angle_gamma   90.00
#
_symmetry.space_group_name_H-M   'P 1'
#
loop_
_entity.id
_entity.type
_entity.pdbx_description
1 polymer ?
#
loop_
_entity_poly.entity_id
_entity_poly.type
_entity_poly.pdbx_seq_one_letter_code
_entity_poly.pdbx_strand_id
1 'polypeptide(L)'
;MASKKKDSFSERRHYIRLDTVIPVQFMLVDVNTKQNVTDWMQGFTNNISNGGLCLRVNNLKEEVLHLIRQKKVDFLLELDVPFSYKQAEAACSLAWVEDVEGEGKKKLIGLCYEKIAPALNRRIIFYARARRLFLPIIVSIIIILGLGLGLNTYYNYRLVQGNKALIQELVNILQESNIAKQKIRKINKEREDLQFKIQALEVRIRTIDEEKLNLKEKVEQQEQRAIRKTGELNQLVDKLGKEKANLQEQLIPFQQKENKVTEDLLRLEQKRVTLEKANLDKMYRWLTIHQNYRTGLVMSFEGDTDIANWGFIYDQALVIQAYAYFSDFERVTKILDFFVKKAKRSEGLFLNAYYVNDGTPAEYIVRSGPNIWLGISIIQYTNKSKDTRYLGLAEEIARRIIQIQEQDSEGGIRGGPGVDWYSTEHNLDAYAFFNMLYKITGKPEYGQAGERVLKWLLLHTYDKADLPILRGKGDSTIATDTYAWSIAAIGPQKLESLGMDPERIMDFAEQNCAVEVNFTRPQGQYIKIRGFDFAPQKHVARGGVVSSEWTAQMVLSFKIMSDYYHKKGMEAKAKVYDAKAYNYLLELCNMIISSPSPSGQGEGCLPYASSDAVDTGHGWMTPKGKYTGSVAGTTYTIFAYSNYNPLALKE
;
A
#
# COMPACT_ATOMS: atom_id res chain seq x y z
N MET A 1 -23.63 -2.67 95.02
CA MET A 1 -24.68 -2.66 93.97
C MET A 1 -24.19 -1.71 92.87
N ALA A 2 -24.03 -2.03 91.59
CA ALA A 2 -24.54 -3.13 90.80
C ALA A 2 -23.45 -3.64 89.83
N SER A 3 -23.42 -4.95 89.68
CA SER A 3 -22.61 -5.71 88.73
C SER A 3 -22.93 -5.29 87.29
N LYS A 4 -21.99 -4.62 86.61
CA LYS A 4 -22.01 -4.51 85.15
C LYS A 4 -21.52 -5.82 84.56
N LYS A 5 -22.48 -6.62 84.10
CA LYS A 5 -22.28 -7.81 83.28
C LYS A 5 -21.28 -7.51 82.15
N LYS A 6 -20.25 -8.33 82.09
CA LYS A 6 -19.29 -8.42 81.00
C LYS A 6 -19.98 -9.20 79.88
N ASP A 7 -20.77 -8.52 79.03
CA ASP A 7 -21.29 -9.13 77.80
C ASP A 7 -20.15 -9.24 76.79
N SER A 8 -19.56 -10.44 76.71
CA SER A 8 -18.61 -10.81 75.68
C SER A 8 -19.36 -11.19 74.39
N PHE A 9 -19.67 -10.21 73.56
CA PHE A 9 -20.01 -10.45 72.14
C PHE A 9 -19.27 -9.45 71.26
N SER A 10 -17.94 -9.60 71.22
CA SER A 10 -17.03 -8.87 70.33
C SER A 10 -16.28 -9.85 69.45
N GLU A 11 -16.95 -10.42 68.45
CA GLU A 11 -16.26 -11.04 67.32
C GLU A 11 -17.07 -10.85 66.01
N ARG A 12 -17.28 -9.59 65.62
CA ARG A 12 -17.76 -9.26 64.27
C ARG A 12 -16.58 -9.35 63.29
N ARG A 13 -16.26 -10.56 62.83
CA ARG A 13 -15.18 -10.81 61.87
C ARG A 13 -15.44 -10.05 60.56
N HIS A 14 -14.37 -9.53 59.95
CA HIS A 14 -14.42 -8.91 58.62
C HIS A 14 -14.60 -10.01 57.56
N TYR A 15 -15.84 -10.44 57.32
CA TYR A 15 -16.15 -11.35 56.23
C TYR A 15 -15.88 -10.68 54.88
N ILE A 16 -15.29 -11.43 53.94
CA ILE A 16 -15.34 -11.10 52.52
C ILE A 16 -16.74 -11.52 52.05
N ARG A 17 -17.60 -10.52 51.82
CA ARG A 17 -18.92 -10.73 51.27
C ARG A 17 -18.82 -10.99 49.77
N LEU A 18 -19.38 -12.10 49.34
CA LEU A 18 -19.50 -12.51 47.94
C LEU A 18 -20.86 -12.09 47.39
N ASP A 19 -20.88 -11.80 46.10
CA ASP A 19 -22.07 -11.57 45.28
C ASP A 19 -22.79 -12.89 44.93
N THR A 20 -22.07 -14.02 44.98
CA THR A 20 -22.62 -15.37 44.81
C THR A 20 -22.77 -16.12 46.14
N VAL A 21 -23.71 -17.05 46.21
CA VAL A 21 -23.85 -18.00 47.33
C VAL A 21 -23.07 -19.28 47.06
N ILE A 22 -22.38 -19.79 48.09
CA ILE A 22 -21.72 -21.10 48.09
C ILE A 22 -22.63 -22.06 48.87
N PRO A 23 -23.03 -23.20 48.30
CA PRO A 23 -23.77 -24.21 49.04
C PRO A 23 -22.84 -24.87 50.06
N VAL A 24 -23.36 -25.06 51.26
CA VAL A 24 -22.66 -25.69 52.38
C VAL A 24 -23.57 -26.78 52.94
N GLN A 25 -23.09 -28.01 52.93
CA GLN A 25 -23.71 -29.08 53.69
C GLN A 25 -23.13 -29.07 55.11
N PHE A 26 -23.98 -29.28 56.12
CA PHE A 26 -23.54 -29.29 57.50
C PHE A 26 -24.30 -30.32 58.33
N MET A 27 -23.63 -30.87 59.34
CA MET A 27 -24.26 -31.71 60.35
C MET A 27 -23.79 -31.31 61.75
N LEU A 28 -24.62 -31.57 62.76
CA LEU A 28 -24.29 -31.31 64.15
C LEU A 28 -23.71 -32.55 64.82
N VAL A 29 -22.64 -32.36 65.56
CA VAL A 29 -21.93 -33.42 66.28
C VAL A 29 -21.87 -33.03 67.76
N ASP A 30 -22.16 -33.95 68.66
CA ASP A 30 -22.11 -33.68 70.09
C ASP A 30 -20.66 -33.43 70.55
N VAL A 31 -20.44 -32.36 71.32
CA VAL A 31 -19.09 -31.90 71.70
C VAL A 31 -18.34 -32.97 72.51
N ASN A 32 -19.04 -33.76 73.34
CA ASN A 32 -18.45 -34.69 74.29
C ASN A 32 -18.31 -36.11 73.70
N THR A 33 -19.34 -36.59 73.00
CA THR A 33 -19.39 -37.97 72.50
C THR A 33 -18.91 -38.11 71.05
N LYS A 34 -18.78 -36.99 70.33
CA LYS A 34 -18.45 -36.92 68.90
C LYS A 34 -19.40 -37.75 68.01
N GLN A 35 -20.60 -38.07 68.50
CA GLN A 35 -21.64 -38.73 67.73
C GLN A 35 -22.49 -37.72 66.95
N ASN A 36 -22.97 -38.16 65.79
CA ASN A 36 -23.82 -37.37 64.93
C ASN A 36 -25.19 -37.17 65.60
N VAL A 37 -25.58 -35.90 65.78
CA VAL A 37 -26.84 -35.50 66.40
C VAL A 37 -27.92 -35.27 65.35
N THR A 38 -27.52 -34.95 64.12
CA THR A 38 -28.42 -34.73 62.98
C THR A 38 -27.88 -35.38 61.72
N ASP A 39 -28.78 -35.64 60.76
CA ASP A 39 -28.40 -35.90 59.37
C ASP A 39 -27.80 -34.64 58.71
N TRP A 40 -27.21 -34.81 57.53
CA TRP A 40 -26.71 -33.71 56.71
C TRP A 40 -27.85 -32.76 56.31
N MET A 41 -27.67 -31.48 56.66
CA MET A 41 -28.56 -30.38 56.32
C MET A 41 -27.89 -29.43 55.34
N GLN A 42 -28.68 -28.65 54.60
CA GLN A 42 -28.18 -27.72 53.60
C GLN A 42 -28.30 -26.26 54.10
N GLY A 43 -27.24 -25.50 53.90
CA GLY A 43 -27.22 -24.06 54.06
C GLY A 43 -26.42 -23.39 52.94
N PHE A 44 -26.31 -22.07 53.05
CA PHE A 44 -25.60 -21.26 52.06
C PHE A 44 -24.71 -20.24 52.77
N THR A 45 -23.57 -19.91 52.18
CA THR A 45 -22.76 -18.79 52.65
C THR A 45 -22.40 -17.86 51.51
N ASN A 46 -22.44 -16.56 51.78
CA ASN A 46 -21.84 -15.53 50.94
C ASN A 46 -20.87 -14.66 51.75
N ASN A 47 -20.43 -15.13 52.92
CA ASN A 47 -19.64 -14.36 53.87
C ASN A 47 -18.57 -15.27 54.46
N ILE A 48 -17.34 -15.13 53.97
CA ILE A 48 -16.22 -16.01 54.34
C ILE A 48 -15.06 -15.20 54.90
N SER A 49 -14.40 -15.72 55.93
CA SER A 49 -13.23 -15.11 56.57
C SER A 49 -12.14 -16.17 56.81
N ASN A 50 -10.91 -15.75 57.07
CA ASN A 50 -9.79 -16.67 57.35
C ASN A 50 -10.07 -17.59 58.55
N GLY A 51 -10.92 -17.18 59.49
CA GLY A 51 -11.22 -17.93 60.71
C GLY A 51 -12.57 -18.65 60.71
N GLY A 52 -13.41 -18.48 59.69
CA GLY A 52 -14.76 -19.05 59.69
C GLY A 52 -15.70 -18.44 58.63
N LEU A 53 -16.97 -18.81 58.68
CA LEU A 53 -17.99 -18.36 57.73
C LEU A 53 -19.32 -18.04 58.42
N CYS A 54 -20.17 -17.27 57.75
CA CYS A 54 -21.55 -17.07 58.17
C CYS A 54 -22.45 -17.97 57.32
N LEU A 55 -23.10 -18.94 57.98
CA LEU A 55 -24.03 -19.87 57.36
C LEU A 55 -25.45 -19.31 57.43
N ARG A 56 -26.16 -19.35 56.31
CA ARG A 56 -27.58 -19.01 56.21
C ARG A 56 -28.37 -20.29 56.01
N VAL A 57 -29.32 -20.54 56.89
CA VAL A 57 -30.18 -21.74 56.85
C VAL A 57 -31.64 -21.32 56.86
N ASN A 58 -32.44 -21.97 56.02
CA ASN A 58 -33.88 -21.75 55.95
C ASN A 58 -34.60 -22.91 56.65
N ASN A 59 -35.68 -22.62 57.39
CA ASN A 59 -36.58 -23.62 57.98
C ASN A 59 -35.90 -24.61 58.94
N LEU A 60 -34.96 -24.14 59.76
CA LEU A 60 -34.34 -24.98 60.78
C LEU A 60 -35.39 -25.38 61.84
N LYS A 61 -35.46 -26.68 62.19
CA LYS A 61 -36.36 -27.19 63.23
C LYS A 61 -36.00 -26.57 64.60
N GLU A 62 -37.00 -26.21 65.40
CA GLU A 62 -36.77 -25.56 66.72
C GLU A 62 -35.97 -26.43 67.69
N GLU A 63 -36.12 -27.75 67.63
CA GLU A 63 -35.34 -28.71 68.42
C GLU A 63 -33.83 -28.60 68.13
N VAL A 64 -33.48 -28.47 66.85
CA VAL A 64 -32.10 -28.31 66.38
C VAL A 64 -31.55 -26.93 66.78
N LEU A 65 -32.39 -25.88 66.68
CA LEU A 65 -32.01 -24.54 67.08
C LEU A 65 -31.73 -24.44 68.59
N HIS A 66 -32.52 -25.14 69.41
CA HIS A 66 -32.31 -25.19 70.86
C HIS A 66 -30.96 -25.86 71.21
N LEU A 67 -30.60 -26.95 70.52
CA LEU A 67 -29.30 -27.62 70.67
C LEU A 67 -28.12 -26.71 70.31
N ILE A 68 -28.24 -25.96 69.21
CA ILE A 68 -27.24 -24.98 68.78
C ILE A 68 -27.09 -23.87 69.83
N ARG A 69 -28.19 -23.29 70.32
CA ARG A 69 -28.15 -22.21 71.33
C ARG A 69 -27.55 -22.66 72.67
N GLN A 70 -27.69 -23.94 73.04
CA GLN A 70 -27.07 -24.51 74.24
C GLN A 70 -25.56 -24.73 74.13
N LYS A 71 -24.94 -24.50 72.95
CA LYS A 71 -23.51 -24.70 72.69
C LYS A 71 -22.99 -26.12 73.02
N LYS A 72 -23.85 -27.12 72.92
CA LYS A 72 -23.49 -28.54 73.17
C LYS A 72 -23.08 -29.29 71.89
N VAL A 73 -23.03 -28.59 70.76
CA VAL A 73 -22.81 -29.18 69.43
C VAL A 73 -21.74 -28.41 68.66
N ASP A 74 -20.90 -29.16 67.94
CA ASP A 74 -19.99 -28.69 66.91
C ASP A 74 -20.63 -28.89 65.52
N PHE A 75 -20.13 -28.16 64.53
CA PHE A 75 -20.57 -28.22 63.15
C PHE A 75 -19.50 -28.90 62.30
N LEU A 76 -19.85 -29.99 61.63
CA LEU A 76 -19.04 -30.51 60.52
C LEU A 76 -19.61 -29.97 59.22
N LEU A 77 -18.76 -29.30 58.42
CA LEU A 77 -19.13 -28.64 57.18
C LEU A 77 -18.47 -29.33 55.99
N GLU A 78 -19.24 -29.47 54.91
CA GLU A 78 -18.76 -29.78 53.57
C GLU A 78 -19.11 -28.61 52.65
N LEU A 79 -18.09 -27.86 52.20
CA LEU A 79 -18.28 -26.78 51.24
C LEU A 79 -17.93 -27.25 49.82
N ASP A 80 -18.85 -27.00 48.90
CA ASP A 80 -18.58 -27.18 47.47
C ASP A 80 -17.98 -25.89 46.90
N VAL A 81 -16.65 -25.85 46.83
CA VAL A 81 -15.93 -24.71 46.26
C VAL A 81 -15.77 -24.95 44.75
N PRO A 82 -16.26 -24.05 43.89
CA PRO A 82 -16.12 -24.19 42.44
C PRO A 82 -14.67 -24.45 42.03
N PHE A 83 -14.47 -25.37 41.07
CA PHE A 83 -13.17 -25.79 40.54
C PHE A 83 -12.29 -26.61 41.51
N SER A 84 -12.86 -27.19 42.58
CA SER A 84 -12.20 -28.19 43.42
C SER A 84 -12.73 -29.60 43.10
N TYR A 85 -11.83 -30.55 42.86
CA TYR A 85 -12.19 -31.97 42.70
C TYR A 85 -12.55 -32.66 44.03
N LYS A 86 -12.34 -31.98 45.18
CA LYS A 86 -12.66 -32.49 46.51
C LYS A 86 -13.45 -31.45 47.30
N GLN A 87 -14.49 -31.91 48.00
CA GLN A 87 -15.27 -31.09 48.93
C GLN A 87 -14.38 -30.61 50.08
N ALA A 88 -14.66 -29.40 50.53
CA ALA A 88 -13.91 -28.76 51.59
C ALA A 88 -14.52 -29.14 52.95
N GLU A 89 -13.85 -30.03 53.69
CA GLU A 89 -14.29 -30.41 55.04
C GLU A 89 -13.73 -29.45 56.11
N ALA A 90 -14.60 -28.99 57.02
CA ALA A 90 -14.20 -28.16 58.15
C ALA A 90 -15.02 -28.47 59.41
N ALA A 91 -14.34 -28.65 60.54
CA ALA A 91 -14.99 -28.69 61.85
C ALA A 91 -15.04 -27.27 62.44
N CYS A 92 -16.21 -26.85 62.90
CA CYS A 92 -16.46 -25.49 63.35
C CYS A 92 -17.25 -25.45 64.66
N SER A 93 -16.97 -24.43 65.49
CA SER A 93 -17.79 -24.11 66.66
C SER A 93 -18.66 -22.88 66.44
N LEU A 94 -19.72 -22.79 67.23
CA LEU A 94 -20.68 -21.70 67.18
C LEU A 94 -20.12 -20.41 67.77
N ALA A 95 -20.08 -19.34 66.97
CA ALA A 95 -19.82 -17.98 67.47
C ALA A 95 -21.11 -17.30 67.95
N TRP A 96 -22.11 -17.23 67.08
CA TRP A 96 -23.36 -16.49 67.29
C TRP A 96 -24.48 -17.02 66.39
N VAL A 97 -25.73 -16.75 66.78
CA VAL A 97 -26.93 -17.02 65.99
C VAL A 97 -27.81 -15.77 66.01
N GLU A 98 -28.30 -15.36 64.85
CA GLU A 98 -29.17 -14.20 64.68
C GLU A 98 -30.39 -14.55 63.83
N ASP A 99 -31.53 -14.00 64.22
CA ASP A 99 -32.80 -14.14 63.52
C ASP A 99 -32.91 -13.01 62.48
N VAL A 100 -33.25 -13.34 61.23
CA VAL A 100 -33.40 -12.31 60.18
C VAL A 100 -34.82 -11.76 60.24
N GLU A 101 -34.96 -10.48 60.61
CA GLU A 101 -36.25 -9.80 60.67
C GLU A 101 -36.91 -9.73 59.27
N GLY A 102 -38.20 -10.05 59.19
CA GLY A 102 -39.03 -9.87 57.99
C GLY A 102 -39.02 -11.00 56.95
N GLU A 103 -38.13 -12.00 57.05
CA GLU A 103 -38.09 -13.16 56.16
C GLU A 103 -38.20 -14.46 56.97
N GLY A 104 -39.42 -14.99 57.14
CA GLY A 104 -39.75 -16.07 58.09
C GLY A 104 -38.76 -17.25 58.18
N LYS A 105 -38.64 -17.86 59.38
CA LYS A 105 -37.77 -19.01 59.76
C LYS A 105 -36.34 -19.04 59.14
N LYS A 106 -35.77 -17.92 58.67
CA LYS A 106 -34.37 -17.82 58.26
C LYS A 106 -33.48 -17.51 59.46
N LYS A 107 -32.36 -18.23 59.57
CA LYS A 107 -31.38 -18.06 60.64
C LYS A 107 -30.00 -17.80 60.05
N LEU A 108 -29.27 -16.85 60.62
CA LEU A 108 -27.85 -16.63 60.35
C LEU A 108 -27.03 -17.22 61.50
N ILE A 109 -26.04 -18.04 61.17
CA ILE A 109 -25.21 -18.75 62.12
C ILE A 109 -23.75 -18.39 61.82
N GLY A 110 -23.10 -17.67 62.73
CA GLY A 110 -21.67 -17.40 62.67
C GLY A 110 -20.87 -18.60 63.16
N LEU A 111 -19.97 -19.12 62.33
CA LEU A 111 -19.16 -20.30 62.62
C LEU A 111 -17.66 -19.97 62.63
N CYS A 112 -16.93 -20.61 63.54
CA CYS A 112 -15.48 -20.51 63.68
C CYS A 112 -14.82 -21.82 63.28
N TYR A 113 -13.86 -21.82 62.36
CA TYR A 113 -13.06 -23.00 62.05
C TYR A 113 -12.24 -23.41 63.27
N GLU A 114 -12.46 -24.62 63.77
CA GLU A 114 -11.60 -25.28 64.76
C GLU A 114 -10.54 -26.13 64.07
N LYS A 115 -10.96 -26.86 63.03
CA LYS A 115 -10.08 -27.68 62.21
C LYS A 115 -10.46 -27.55 60.74
N ILE A 116 -9.57 -26.95 59.98
CA ILE A 116 -9.64 -26.88 58.52
C ILE A 116 -8.23 -27.07 57.98
N ALA A 117 -8.07 -27.85 56.90
CA ALA A 117 -6.77 -28.01 56.27
C ALA A 117 -6.24 -26.64 55.81
N PRO A 118 -5.00 -26.22 56.15
CA PRO A 118 -4.49 -24.90 55.80
C PRO A 118 -4.51 -24.61 54.28
N ALA A 119 -4.27 -25.63 53.46
CA ALA A 119 -4.36 -25.55 52.01
C ALA A 119 -5.78 -25.23 51.52
N LEU A 120 -6.79 -25.80 52.17
CA LEU A 120 -8.19 -25.64 51.84
C LEU A 120 -8.72 -24.25 52.24
N ASN A 121 -8.36 -23.79 53.44
CA ASN A 121 -8.70 -22.45 53.91
C ASN A 121 -8.09 -21.36 52.99
N ARG A 122 -6.81 -21.50 52.63
CA ARG A 122 -6.16 -20.60 51.66
C ARG A 122 -6.89 -20.56 50.32
N ARG A 123 -7.39 -21.71 49.82
CA ARG A 123 -8.16 -21.78 48.57
C ARG A 123 -9.49 -21.05 48.65
N ILE A 124 -10.26 -21.29 49.71
CA ILE A 124 -11.56 -20.62 49.93
C ILE A 124 -11.37 -19.09 49.98
N ILE A 125 -10.34 -18.64 50.68
CA ILE A 125 -10.02 -17.21 50.80
C ILE A 125 -9.50 -16.64 49.49
N PHE A 126 -8.67 -17.39 48.77
CA PHE A 126 -8.20 -16.99 47.45
C PHE A 126 -9.39 -16.85 46.48
N TYR A 127 -10.32 -17.81 46.46
CA TYR A 127 -11.55 -17.72 45.68
C TYR A 127 -12.38 -16.48 46.05
N ALA A 128 -12.57 -16.24 47.35
CA ALA A 128 -13.34 -15.10 47.82
C ALA A 128 -12.70 -13.75 47.44
N ARG A 129 -11.37 -13.64 47.56
CA ARG A 129 -10.62 -12.45 47.12
C ARG A 129 -10.63 -12.28 45.61
N ALA A 130 -10.43 -13.37 44.86
CA ALA A 130 -10.43 -13.37 43.40
C ALA A 130 -11.79 -12.89 42.87
N ARG A 131 -12.91 -13.41 43.40
CA ARG A 131 -14.26 -12.96 43.03
C ARG A 131 -14.51 -11.49 43.33
N ARG A 132 -14.11 -11.01 44.51
CA ARG A 132 -14.25 -9.60 44.88
C ARG A 132 -13.42 -8.67 43.98
N LEU A 133 -12.23 -9.10 43.58
CA LEU A 133 -11.33 -8.32 42.72
C LEU A 133 -11.63 -8.50 41.22
N PHE A 134 -12.36 -9.53 40.83
CA PHE A 134 -12.62 -9.87 39.42
C PHE A 134 -13.32 -8.73 38.67
N LEU A 135 -14.44 -8.24 39.19
CA LEU A 135 -15.20 -7.14 38.59
C LEU A 135 -14.37 -5.85 38.44
N PRO A 136 -13.71 -5.31 39.48
CA PRO A 136 -12.92 -4.08 39.33
C PRO A 136 -11.71 -4.27 38.42
N ILE A 137 -11.08 -5.46 38.41
CA ILE A 137 -9.99 -5.77 37.47
C ILE A 137 -10.51 -5.77 36.02
N ILE A 138 -11.64 -6.44 35.75
CA ILE A 138 -12.22 -6.45 34.40
C ILE A 138 -12.59 -5.05 33.94
N VAL A 139 -13.26 -4.27 34.80
CA VAL A 139 -13.62 -2.88 34.48
C VAL A 139 -12.36 -2.06 34.21
N SER A 140 -11.31 -2.22 35.00
CA SER A 140 -10.03 -1.52 34.77
C SER A 140 -9.38 -1.92 33.45
N ILE A 141 -9.39 -3.22 33.10
CA ILE A 141 -8.89 -3.71 31.81
C ILE A 141 -9.70 -3.11 30.65
N ILE A 142 -11.04 -3.09 30.75
CA ILE A 142 -11.92 -2.48 29.73
C ILE A 142 -11.60 -0.99 29.57
N ILE A 143 -11.42 -0.25 30.67
CA ILE A 143 -11.06 1.18 30.63
C ILE A 143 -9.68 1.37 29.98
N ILE A 144 -8.68 0.57 30.35
CA ILE A 144 -7.33 0.63 29.77
C ILE A 144 -7.37 0.32 28.27
N LEU A 145 -8.10 -0.71 27.86
CA LEU A 145 -8.29 -1.05 26.44
C LEU A 145 -9.03 0.05 25.70
N GLY A 146 -10.07 0.65 26.30
CA GLY A 146 -10.82 1.77 25.72
C GLY A 146 -9.95 3.01 25.55
N LEU A 147 -9.13 3.36 26.54
CA LEU A 147 -8.14 4.43 26.45
C LEU A 147 -7.08 4.14 25.39
N GLY A 148 -6.58 2.90 25.34
CA GLY A 148 -5.63 2.46 24.32
C GLY A 148 -6.19 2.58 22.90
N LEU A 149 -7.45 2.15 22.68
CA LEU A 149 -8.15 2.30 21.42
C LEU A 149 -8.39 3.78 21.07
N GLY A 150 -8.76 4.60 22.04
CA GLY A 150 -8.95 6.04 21.86
C GLY A 150 -7.66 6.75 21.45
N LEU A 151 -6.55 6.47 22.15
CA LEU A 151 -5.22 6.97 21.81
C LEU A 151 -4.78 6.51 20.42
N ASN A 152 -4.91 5.22 20.10
CA ASN A 152 -4.55 4.68 18.79
C ASN A 152 -5.37 5.33 17.66
N THR A 153 -6.68 5.52 17.87
CA THR A 153 -7.57 6.19 16.91
C THR A 153 -7.15 7.65 16.70
N TYR A 154 -6.80 8.37 17.78
CA TYR A 154 -6.30 9.73 17.71
C TYR A 154 -4.97 9.83 16.94
N TYR A 155 -4.01 8.95 17.23
CA TYR A 155 -2.75 8.89 16.50
C TYR A 155 -2.95 8.57 15.02
N ASN A 156 -3.79 7.58 14.69
CA ASN A 156 -4.11 7.25 13.30
C ASN A 156 -4.78 8.42 12.58
N TYR A 157 -5.73 9.12 13.22
CA TYR A 157 -6.35 10.31 12.65
C TYR A 157 -5.31 11.40 12.34
N ARG A 158 -4.39 11.66 13.27
CA ARG A 158 -3.31 12.65 13.07
C ARG A 158 -2.37 12.26 11.94
N LEU A 159 -2.01 10.98 11.82
CA LEU A 159 -1.18 10.46 10.73
C LEU A 159 -1.87 10.63 9.38
N VAL A 160 -3.14 10.24 9.28
CA VAL A 160 -3.94 10.39 8.06
C VAL A 160 -4.01 11.84 7.62
N GLN A 161 -4.25 12.79 8.55
CA GLN A 161 -4.28 14.21 8.22
C GLN A 161 -2.92 14.74 7.77
N GLY A 162 -1.84 14.34 8.45
CA GLY A 162 -0.47 14.73 8.06
C GLY A 162 -0.10 14.24 6.67
N ASN A 163 -0.39 12.97 6.36
CA ASN A 163 -0.11 12.40 5.04
C ASN A 163 -0.97 13.04 3.94
N LYS A 164 -2.25 13.31 4.21
CA LYS A 164 -3.13 14.06 3.29
C LYS A 164 -2.59 15.47 2.99
N ALA A 165 -2.09 16.18 4.00
CA ALA A 165 -1.51 17.50 3.83
C ALA A 165 -0.25 17.46 2.95
N LEU A 166 0.63 16.48 3.16
CA LEU A 166 1.86 16.31 2.38
C LEU A 166 1.56 16.02 0.90
N ILE A 167 0.58 15.15 0.63
CA ILE A 167 0.12 14.83 -0.73
C ILE A 167 -0.51 16.05 -1.40
N GLN A 168 -1.30 16.85 -0.66
CA GLN A 168 -1.88 18.07 -1.20
C GLN A 168 -0.81 19.13 -1.51
N GLU A 169 0.19 19.26 -0.64
CA GLU A 169 1.31 20.20 -0.83
C GLU A 169 2.12 19.85 -2.08
N LEU A 170 2.42 18.57 -2.31
CA LEU A 170 3.10 18.14 -3.54
C LEU A 170 2.29 18.57 -4.78
N VAL A 171 1.00 18.27 -4.81
CA VAL A 171 0.17 18.59 -5.99
C VAL A 171 0.02 20.09 -6.21
N ASN A 172 -0.11 20.88 -5.16
CA ASN A 172 -0.13 22.34 -5.29
C ASN A 172 1.18 22.84 -5.92
N ILE A 173 2.33 22.32 -5.50
CA ILE A 173 3.64 22.69 -6.08
C ILE A 173 3.75 22.26 -7.54
N LEU A 174 3.22 21.09 -7.91
CA LEU A 174 3.21 20.64 -9.31
C LEU A 174 2.37 21.59 -10.19
N GLN A 175 1.22 22.03 -9.69
CA GLN A 175 0.36 23.00 -10.38
C GLN A 175 1.04 24.38 -10.50
N GLU A 176 1.61 24.89 -9.41
CA GLU A 176 2.35 26.16 -9.40
C GLU A 176 3.55 26.12 -10.35
N SER A 177 4.31 25.02 -10.34
CA SER A 177 5.43 24.79 -11.26
C SER A 177 4.95 24.78 -12.72
N ASN A 178 3.83 24.12 -13.03
CA ASN A 178 3.27 24.12 -14.38
C ASN A 178 2.83 25.52 -14.83
N ILE A 179 2.19 26.29 -13.95
CA ILE A 179 1.83 27.69 -14.21
C ILE A 179 3.09 28.54 -14.43
N ALA A 180 4.14 28.36 -13.62
CA ALA A 180 5.41 29.06 -13.78
C ALA A 180 6.08 28.74 -15.12
N LYS A 181 6.12 27.45 -15.51
CA LYS A 181 6.64 27.01 -16.82
C LYS A 181 5.85 27.61 -17.99
N GLN A 182 4.52 27.67 -17.90
CA GLN A 182 3.69 28.32 -18.91
C GLN A 182 3.95 29.83 -18.99
N LYS A 183 4.12 30.51 -17.84
CA LYS A 183 4.49 31.92 -17.77
C LYS A 183 5.84 32.18 -18.44
N ILE A 184 6.86 31.35 -18.18
CA ILE A 184 8.17 31.44 -18.83
C ILE A 184 8.04 31.29 -20.35
N ARG A 185 7.30 30.28 -20.82
CA ARG A 185 7.06 30.10 -22.27
C ARG A 185 6.40 31.33 -22.92
N LYS A 186 5.42 31.93 -22.24
CA LYS A 186 4.77 33.15 -22.72
C LYS A 186 5.74 34.33 -22.76
N ILE A 187 6.51 34.54 -21.69
CA ILE A 187 7.53 35.60 -21.61
C ILE A 187 8.59 35.42 -22.72
N ASN A 188 9.06 34.20 -22.94
CA ASN A 188 10.05 33.91 -23.98
C ASN A 188 9.51 34.23 -25.38
N LYS A 189 8.26 33.85 -25.68
CA LYS A 189 7.60 34.17 -26.95
C LYS A 189 7.46 35.69 -27.16
N GLU A 190 7.06 36.42 -26.12
CA GLU A 190 6.96 37.89 -26.18
C GLU A 190 8.34 38.55 -26.36
N ARG A 191 9.38 38.01 -25.71
CA ARG A 191 10.77 38.46 -25.84
C ARG A 191 11.31 38.22 -27.25
N GLU A 192 11.06 37.04 -27.83
CA GLU A 192 11.45 36.70 -29.20
C GLU A 192 10.77 37.62 -30.23
N ASP A 193 9.49 37.96 -30.05
CA ASP A 193 8.77 38.91 -30.91
C ASP A 193 9.38 40.33 -30.84
N LEU A 194 9.71 40.81 -29.63
CA LEU A 194 10.39 42.09 -29.44
C LEU A 194 11.79 42.10 -30.06
N GLN A 195 12.57 41.02 -29.89
CA GLN A 195 13.88 40.87 -30.51
C GLN A 195 13.79 40.87 -32.04
N PHE A 196 12.79 40.18 -32.60
CA PHE A 196 12.54 40.17 -34.04
C PHE A 196 12.20 41.57 -34.56
N LYS A 197 11.35 42.33 -33.85
CA LYS A 197 11.04 43.73 -34.19
C LYS A 197 12.28 44.63 -34.15
N ILE A 198 13.13 44.48 -33.13
CA ILE A 198 14.39 45.22 -33.02
C ILE A 198 15.31 44.90 -34.21
N GLN A 199 15.48 43.62 -34.56
CA GLN A 199 16.28 43.20 -35.72
C GLN A 199 15.71 43.74 -37.04
N ALA A 200 14.40 43.71 -37.22
CA ALA A 200 13.75 44.27 -38.41
C ALA A 200 13.98 45.79 -38.54
N LEU A 201 13.90 46.53 -37.43
CA LEU A 201 14.23 47.95 -37.39
C LEU A 201 15.71 48.21 -37.69
N GLU A 202 16.62 47.37 -37.17
CA GLU A 202 18.07 47.47 -37.47
C GLU A 202 18.38 47.29 -38.95
N VAL A 203 17.77 46.29 -39.59
CA VAL A 203 17.91 46.08 -41.04
C VAL A 203 17.37 47.30 -41.79
N ARG A 204 16.20 47.82 -41.41
CA ARG A 204 15.59 48.98 -42.06
C ARG A 204 16.44 50.25 -41.92
N ILE A 205 17.02 50.48 -40.75
CA ILE A 205 17.95 51.60 -40.51
C ILE A 205 19.18 51.44 -41.41
N ARG A 206 19.78 50.24 -41.49
CA ARG A 206 20.93 49.97 -42.38
C ARG A 206 20.60 50.25 -43.85
N THR A 207 19.46 49.77 -44.35
CA THR A 207 19.06 50.02 -45.74
C THR A 207 18.89 51.51 -46.04
N ILE A 208 18.33 52.27 -45.10
CA ILE A 208 18.18 53.73 -45.22
C ILE A 208 19.55 54.43 -45.19
N ASP A 209 20.47 53.98 -44.34
CA ASP A 209 21.83 54.51 -44.28
C ASP A 209 22.63 54.21 -45.57
N GLU A 210 22.43 53.04 -46.18
CA GLU A 210 23.00 52.68 -47.49
C GLU A 210 22.41 53.56 -48.62
N GLU A 211 21.10 53.80 -48.63
CA GLU A 211 20.46 54.73 -49.58
C GLU A 211 21.00 56.15 -49.43
N LYS A 212 21.23 56.59 -48.19
CA LYS A 212 21.84 57.89 -47.89
C LYS A 212 23.28 57.99 -48.40
N LEU A 213 24.07 56.92 -48.29
CA LEU A 213 25.44 56.87 -48.81
C LEU A 213 25.44 57.01 -50.35
N ASN A 214 24.59 56.23 -51.01
CA ASN A 214 24.40 56.26 -52.47
C ASN A 214 23.86 57.61 -52.97
N LEU A 215 23.03 58.30 -52.18
CA LEU A 215 22.53 59.64 -52.49
C LEU A 215 23.64 60.68 -52.37
N LYS A 216 24.52 60.60 -51.36
CA LYS A 216 25.69 61.48 -51.23
C LYS A 216 26.65 61.35 -52.40
N GLU A 217 26.87 60.15 -52.92
CA GLU A 217 27.69 59.94 -54.11
C GLU A 217 27.06 60.53 -55.40
N LYS A 218 25.73 60.63 -55.46
CA LYS A 218 24.99 61.23 -56.60
C LYS A 218 24.77 62.75 -56.51
N VAL A 219 25.17 63.40 -55.41
CA VAL A 219 24.98 64.85 -55.16
C VAL A 219 25.78 65.72 -56.13
N GLU A 220 26.81 65.20 -56.80
CA GLU A 220 27.62 65.96 -57.77
C GLU A 220 26.82 66.50 -58.99
N GLN A 221 25.56 66.10 -59.21
CA GLN A 221 24.78 66.53 -60.39
C GLN A 221 23.38 67.14 -60.11
N GLN A 222 22.79 67.04 -58.90
CA GLN A 222 21.46 67.61 -58.56
C GLN A 222 21.32 68.00 -57.07
N GLU A 223 21.92 69.13 -56.70
CA GLU A 223 22.18 69.53 -55.30
C GLU A 223 20.92 69.76 -54.43
N GLN A 224 19.92 70.53 -54.90
CA GLN A 224 18.76 70.89 -54.07
C GLN A 224 17.81 69.73 -53.76
N ARG A 225 17.62 68.79 -54.70
CA ARG A 225 16.70 67.65 -54.55
C ARG A 225 17.30 66.58 -53.64
N ALA A 226 18.62 66.39 -53.72
CA ALA A 226 19.35 65.48 -52.85
C ALA A 226 19.40 65.99 -51.40
N ILE A 227 19.56 67.29 -51.17
CA ILE A 227 19.53 67.89 -49.81
C ILE A 227 18.18 67.65 -49.12
N ARG A 228 17.05 67.89 -49.80
CA ARG A 228 15.70 67.63 -49.25
C ARG A 228 15.52 66.16 -48.89
N LYS A 229 15.85 65.26 -49.81
CA LYS A 229 15.68 63.81 -49.62
C LYS A 229 16.59 63.27 -48.50
N THR A 230 17.80 63.80 -48.36
CA THR A 230 18.71 63.47 -47.25
C THR A 230 18.15 63.94 -45.91
N GLY A 231 17.48 65.11 -45.86
CA GLY A 231 16.79 65.60 -44.67
C GLY A 231 15.62 64.71 -44.24
N GLU A 232 14.81 64.23 -45.19
CA GLU A 232 13.70 63.29 -44.95
C GLU A 232 14.21 61.93 -44.43
N LEU A 233 15.30 61.40 -45.01
CA LEU A 233 15.92 60.16 -44.55
C LEU A 233 16.49 60.30 -43.13
N ASN A 234 17.09 61.44 -42.77
CA ASN A 234 17.55 61.69 -41.39
C ASN A 234 16.39 61.71 -40.39
N GLN A 235 15.27 62.35 -40.71
CA GLN A 235 14.08 62.34 -39.85
C GLN A 235 13.52 60.92 -39.67
N LEU A 236 13.58 60.10 -40.73
CA LEU A 236 13.13 58.72 -40.68
C LEU A 236 14.05 57.85 -39.82
N VAL A 237 15.38 57.97 -39.96
CA VAL A 237 16.37 57.29 -39.10
C VAL A 237 16.19 57.68 -37.64
N ASP A 238 16.02 58.96 -37.32
CA ASP A 238 15.78 59.42 -35.95
C ASP A 238 14.49 58.85 -35.37
N LYS A 239 13.41 58.77 -36.17
CA LYS A 239 12.15 58.17 -35.75
C LYS A 239 12.30 56.67 -35.47
N LEU A 240 12.95 55.94 -36.38
CA LEU A 240 13.21 54.50 -36.23
C LEU A 240 14.18 54.22 -35.07
N GLY A 241 15.16 55.10 -34.83
CA GLY A 241 16.08 55.03 -33.70
C GLY A 241 15.38 55.21 -32.35
N LYS A 242 14.45 56.18 -32.26
CA LYS A 242 13.59 56.36 -31.07
C LYS A 242 12.68 55.15 -30.83
N GLU A 243 12.11 54.60 -31.89
CA GLU A 243 11.27 53.40 -31.81
C GLU A 243 12.07 52.17 -31.35
N LYS A 244 13.29 51.98 -31.88
CA LYS A 244 14.22 50.95 -31.42
C LYS A 244 14.59 51.11 -29.94
N ALA A 245 14.91 52.33 -29.50
CA ALA A 245 15.26 52.59 -28.10
C ALA A 245 14.09 52.28 -27.15
N ASN A 246 12.86 52.65 -27.53
CA ASN A 246 11.66 52.32 -26.76
C ASN A 246 11.44 50.80 -26.67
N LEU A 247 11.62 50.05 -27.76
CA LEU A 247 11.53 48.58 -27.72
C LEU A 247 12.63 47.94 -26.88
N GLN A 248 13.85 48.49 -26.87
CA GLN A 248 14.93 48.05 -26.00
C GLN A 248 14.64 48.32 -24.52
N GLU A 249 14.05 49.47 -24.19
CA GLU A 249 13.63 49.81 -22.84
C GLU A 249 12.49 48.89 -22.36
N GLN A 250 11.56 48.53 -23.25
CA GLN A 250 10.52 47.54 -22.97
C GLN A 250 11.08 46.13 -22.72
N LEU A 251 12.24 45.77 -23.27
CA LEU A 251 12.84 44.45 -23.10
C LEU A 251 13.37 44.21 -21.67
N ILE A 252 13.86 45.26 -21.00
CA ILE A 252 14.44 45.21 -19.64
C ILE A 252 13.46 44.65 -18.60
N PRO A 253 12.21 45.16 -18.46
CA PRO A 253 11.26 44.61 -17.50
C PRO A 253 10.85 43.16 -17.83
N PHE A 254 10.87 42.75 -19.10
CA PHE A 254 10.64 41.35 -19.47
C PHE A 254 11.79 40.45 -18.99
N GLN A 255 13.05 40.87 -19.14
CA GLN A 255 14.20 40.13 -18.62
C GLN A 255 14.17 40.01 -17.09
N GLN A 256 13.84 41.09 -16.38
CA GLN A 256 13.71 41.05 -14.92
C GLN A 256 12.57 40.13 -14.47
N LYS A 257 11.43 40.14 -15.18
CA LYS A 257 10.31 39.26 -14.91
C LYS A 257 10.66 37.79 -15.20
N GLU A 258 11.37 37.50 -16.28
CA GLU A 258 11.88 36.16 -16.62
C GLU A 258 12.80 35.64 -15.51
N ASN A 259 13.77 36.43 -15.08
CA ASN A 259 14.70 36.07 -14.01
C ASN A 259 13.96 35.74 -12.71
N LYS A 260 12.99 36.59 -12.32
CA LYS A 260 12.19 36.36 -11.12
C LYS A 260 11.37 35.07 -11.20
N VAL A 261 10.67 34.84 -12.32
CA VAL A 261 9.85 33.62 -12.48
C VAL A 261 10.75 32.38 -12.55
N THR A 262 11.96 32.50 -13.09
CA THR A 262 12.96 31.41 -13.13
C THR A 262 13.48 31.08 -11.73
N GLU A 263 13.78 32.08 -10.91
CA GLU A 263 14.18 31.90 -9.52
C GLU A 263 13.06 31.24 -8.69
N ASP A 264 11.82 31.71 -8.85
CA ASP A 264 10.64 31.10 -8.21
C ASP A 264 10.48 29.64 -8.64
N LEU A 265 10.66 29.34 -9.94
CA LEU A 265 10.60 27.98 -10.46
C LEU A 265 11.68 27.10 -9.83
N LEU A 266 12.94 27.55 -9.77
CA LEU A 266 14.04 26.79 -9.16
C LEU A 266 13.73 26.44 -7.69
N ARG A 267 13.17 27.40 -6.93
CA ARG A 267 12.74 27.16 -5.55
C ARG A 267 11.62 26.13 -5.46
N LEU A 268 10.64 26.19 -6.35
CA LEU A 268 9.56 25.19 -6.43
C LEU A 268 10.12 23.81 -6.78
N GLU A 269 11.09 23.72 -7.69
CA GLU A 269 11.71 22.44 -8.08
C GLU A 269 12.48 21.80 -6.93
N GLN A 270 13.25 22.57 -6.15
CA GLN A 270 13.95 22.05 -4.96
C GLN A 270 12.97 21.49 -3.91
N LYS A 271 11.89 22.23 -3.64
CA LYS A 271 10.84 21.78 -2.72
C LYS A 271 10.12 20.54 -3.25
N ARG A 272 9.86 20.50 -4.56
CA ARG A 272 9.24 19.36 -5.25
C ARG A 272 10.09 18.10 -5.09
N VAL A 273 11.39 18.14 -5.40
CA VAL A 273 12.28 16.97 -5.28
C VAL A 273 12.25 16.38 -3.86
N THR A 274 12.22 17.26 -2.84
CA THR A 274 12.12 16.84 -1.44
C THR A 274 10.80 16.12 -1.15
N LEU A 275 9.67 16.67 -1.63
CA LEU A 275 8.34 16.08 -1.44
C LEU A 275 8.12 14.83 -2.29
N GLU A 276 8.67 14.75 -3.49
CA GLU A 276 8.63 13.53 -4.33
C GLU A 276 9.32 12.37 -3.62
N LYS A 277 10.52 12.62 -3.08
CA LYS A 277 11.24 11.61 -2.29
C LYS A 277 10.43 11.20 -1.06
N ALA A 278 9.87 12.17 -0.32
CA ALA A 278 9.02 11.86 0.82
C ALA A 278 7.80 11.02 0.41
N ASN A 279 7.15 11.32 -0.72
CA ASN A 279 6.02 10.54 -1.21
C ASN A 279 6.42 9.14 -1.68
N LEU A 280 7.61 8.96 -2.28
CA LEU A 280 8.14 7.64 -2.59
C LEU A 280 8.27 6.79 -1.33
N ASP A 281 8.83 7.35 -0.26
CA ASP A 281 8.96 6.66 1.04
C ASP A 281 7.57 6.30 1.59
N LYS A 282 6.57 7.16 1.39
CA LYS A 282 5.16 6.91 1.75
C LYS A 282 4.53 5.78 0.91
N MET A 283 4.80 5.71 -0.39
CA MET A 283 4.36 4.62 -1.26
C MET A 283 4.96 3.28 -0.84
N TYR A 284 6.26 3.27 -0.55
CA TYR A 284 6.90 2.07 -0.02
C TYR A 284 6.29 1.66 1.32
N ARG A 285 6.10 2.61 2.23
CA ARG A 285 5.49 2.37 3.53
C ARG A 285 4.06 1.85 3.41
N TRP A 286 3.28 2.37 2.46
CA TRP A 286 1.95 1.86 2.13
C TRP A 286 1.98 0.36 1.81
N LEU A 287 2.93 -0.10 0.98
CA LEU A 287 3.11 -1.53 0.71
C LEU A 287 3.45 -2.32 1.99
N THR A 288 4.35 -1.80 2.84
CA THR A 288 4.79 -2.52 4.05
C THR A 288 3.69 -2.68 5.10
N ILE A 289 2.81 -1.68 5.25
CA ILE A 289 1.73 -1.70 6.24
C ILE A 289 0.60 -2.65 5.82
N HIS A 290 0.37 -2.80 4.51
CA HIS A 290 -0.62 -3.73 3.97
C HIS A 290 -0.15 -5.18 3.91
N GLN A 291 1.09 -5.48 4.31
CA GLN A 291 1.57 -6.85 4.39
C GLN A 291 0.91 -7.61 5.55
N ASN A 292 0.15 -8.64 5.22
CA ASN A 292 -0.51 -9.47 6.21
C ASN A 292 0.52 -10.29 7.01
N TYR A 293 0.42 -10.27 8.34
CA TYR A 293 1.38 -10.95 9.21
C TYR A 293 1.31 -12.49 9.17
N ARG A 294 0.17 -13.08 8.78
CA ARG A 294 -0.04 -14.55 8.78
C ARG A 294 0.42 -15.20 7.48
N THR A 295 0.10 -14.56 6.36
CA THR A 295 0.38 -15.08 5.02
C THR A 295 1.60 -14.43 4.38
N GLY A 296 1.98 -13.23 4.84
CA GLY A 296 3.00 -12.41 4.17
C GLY A 296 2.47 -11.66 2.95
N LEU A 297 1.26 -11.95 2.47
CA LEU A 297 0.70 -11.37 1.25
C LEU A 297 0.24 -9.92 1.46
N VAL A 298 0.22 -9.14 0.39
CA VAL A 298 -0.30 -7.77 0.33
C VAL A 298 -1.57 -7.75 -0.52
N MET A 299 -2.61 -7.04 -0.07
CA MET A 299 -3.84 -6.91 -0.86
C MET A 299 -3.58 -6.06 -2.11
N SER A 300 -4.04 -6.54 -3.27
CA SER A 300 -3.80 -5.90 -4.56
C SER A 300 -4.50 -4.55 -4.71
N PHE A 301 -5.73 -4.45 -4.18
CA PHE A 301 -6.60 -3.29 -4.34
C PHE A 301 -7.24 -2.89 -3.00
N GLU A 302 -6.79 -1.76 -2.45
CA GLU A 302 -7.29 -1.20 -1.20
C GLU A 302 -8.52 -0.32 -1.48
N GLY A 303 -9.71 -0.81 -1.17
CA GLY A 303 -10.98 -0.05 -1.29
C GLY A 303 -12.00 -0.65 -2.24
N ASP A 304 -11.62 -1.68 -3.02
CA ASP A 304 -12.57 -2.46 -3.81
C ASP A 304 -13.22 -3.55 -2.94
N THR A 305 -14.56 -3.53 -2.86
CA THR A 305 -15.33 -4.48 -2.05
C THR A 305 -15.48 -5.85 -2.70
N ASP A 306 -15.43 -5.93 -4.03
CA ASP A 306 -15.75 -7.17 -4.77
C ASP A 306 -14.56 -8.13 -4.77
N ILE A 307 -13.35 -7.57 -4.82
CA ILE A 307 -12.08 -8.28 -4.74
C ILE A 307 -11.34 -7.95 -3.42
N ALA A 308 -12.12 -7.65 -2.38
CA ALA A 308 -11.59 -7.29 -1.08
C ALA A 308 -10.67 -8.40 -0.53
N ASN A 309 -9.48 -7.99 -0.07
CA ASN A 309 -8.46 -8.89 0.47
C ASN A 309 -7.91 -9.91 -0.53
N TRP A 310 -8.08 -9.71 -1.84
CA TRP A 310 -7.39 -10.53 -2.83
C TRP A 310 -5.95 -10.06 -2.99
N GLY A 311 -5.02 -11.01 -3.05
CA GLY A 311 -3.64 -10.81 -3.48
C GLY A 311 -3.40 -11.59 -4.77
N PHE A 312 -3.41 -10.90 -5.91
CA PHE A 312 -3.07 -11.50 -7.20
C PHE A 312 -1.58 -11.82 -7.25
N ILE A 313 -1.20 -12.98 -7.80
CA ILE A 313 0.20 -13.41 -7.78
C ILE A 313 1.13 -12.47 -8.57
N TYR A 314 0.61 -11.83 -9.62
CA TYR A 314 1.30 -10.77 -10.34
C TYR A 314 1.66 -9.61 -9.42
N ASP A 315 0.69 -9.07 -8.68
CA ASP A 315 0.94 -8.00 -7.72
C ASP A 315 1.89 -8.44 -6.59
N GLN A 316 1.80 -9.69 -6.13
CA GLN A 316 2.74 -10.20 -5.13
C GLN A 316 4.18 -10.23 -5.67
N ALA A 317 4.36 -10.59 -6.94
CA ALA A 317 5.66 -10.56 -7.60
C ALA A 317 6.23 -9.14 -7.69
N LEU A 318 5.38 -8.14 -7.96
CA LEU A 318 5.78 -6.73 -7.93
C LEU A 318 6.21 -6.30 -6.54
N VAL A 319 5.44 -6.67 -5.50
CA VAL A 319 5.77 -6.37 -4.10
C VAL A 319 7.08 -7.00 -3.68
N ILE A 320 7.34 -8.27 -4.06
CA ILE A 320 8.61 -8.95 -3.80
C ILE A 320 9.77 -8.13 -4.37
N GLN A 321 9.64 -7.65 -5.61
CA GLN A 321 10.67 -6.83 -6.25
C GLN A 321 10.83 -5.47 -5.58
N ALA A 322 9.75 -4.82 -5.16
CA ALA A 322 9.83 -3.58 -4.40
C ALA A 322 10.57 -3.78 -3.07
N TYR A 323 10.20 -4.78 -2.27
CA TYR A 323 10.89 -5.09 -1.02
C TYR A 323 12.36 -5.48 -1.26
N ALA A 324 12.65 -6.27 -2.31
CA ALA A 324 14.02 -6.62 -2.66
C ALA A 324 14.85 -5.39 -3.08
N TYR A 325 14.26 -4.44 -3.82
CA TYR A 325 14.91 -3.18 -4.19
C TYR A 325 15.31 -2.37 -2.96
N PHE A 326 14.40 -2.24 -1.97
CA PHE A 326 14.67 -1.60 -0.69
C PHE A 326 15.44 -2.48 0.31
N SER A 327 15.89 -3.66 -0.11
CA SER A 327 16.63 -4.62 0.73
C SER A 327 15.87 -5.10 1.97
N ASP A 328 14.54 -5.04 1.97
CA ASP A 328 13.67 -5.56 3.03
C ASP A 328 13.40 -7.05 2.81
N PHE A 329 14.48 -7.83 2.91
CA PHE A 329 14.46 -9.25 2.60
C PHE A 329 13.60 -10.07 3.57
N GLU A 330 13.38 -9.60 4.80
CA GLU A 330 12.48 -10.26 5.75
C GLU A 330 11.06 -10.31 5.18
N ARG A 331 10.57 -9.21 4.61
CA ARG A 331 9.24 -9.18 3.99
C ARG A 331 9.15 -10.00 2.73
N VAL A 332 10.22 -10.01 1.91
CA VAL A 332 10.30 -10.90 0.74
C VAL A 332 10.15 -12.36 1.17
N THR A 333 10.89 -12.78 2.18
CA THR A 333 10.87 -14.18 2.65
C THR A 333 9.48 -14.60 3.14
N LYS A 334 8.69 -13.69 3.74
CA LYS A 334 7.32 -13.99 4.16
C LYS A 334 6.40 -14.32 2.97
N ILE A 335 6.48 -13.56 1.88
CA ILE A 335 5.70 -13.83 0.66
C ILE A 335 6.18 -15.13 0.01
N LEU A 336 7.50 -15.29 -0.16
CA LEU A 336 8.04 -16.48 -0.82
C LEU A 336 7.81 -17.76 -0.01
N ASP A 337 7.88 -17.70 1.32
CA ASP A 337 7.53 -18.82 2.19
C ASP A 337 6.06 -19.25 2.04
N PHE A 338 5.15 -18.32 1.77
CA PHE A 338 3.77 -18.67 1.42
C PHE A 338 3.70 -19.49 0.14
N PHE A 339 4.37 -19.06 -0.93
CA PHE A 339 4.38 -19.80 -2.20
C PHE A 339 5.10 -21.15 -2.12
N VAL A 340 6.10 -21.28 -1.26
CA VAL A 340 6.78 -22.56 -1.02
C VAL A 340 5.92 -23.52 -0.18
N LYS A 341 5.27 -23.03 0.89
CA LYS A 341 4.72 -23.89 1.95
C LYS A 341 3.20 -24.00 1.96
N LYS A 342 2.47 -23.02 1.43
CA LYS A 342 1.03 -22.86 1.68
C LYS A 342 0.19 -22.69 0.40
N ALA A 343 0.72 -22.02 -0.62
CA ALA A 343 -0.04 -21.68 -1.80
C ALA A 343 -0.49 -22.94 -2.56
N LYS A 344 -1.79 -23.07 -2.79
CA LYS A 344 -2.35 -24.16 -3.59
C LYS A 344 -1.95 -23.99 -5.06
N ARG A 345 -1.70 -25.12 -5.73
CA ARG A 345 -1.32 -25.18 -7.14
C ARG A 345 -2.34 -25.99 -7.94
N SER A 346 -2.43 -25.72 -9.23
CA SER A 346 -3.11 -26.58 -10.20
C SER A 346 -2.20 -26.75 -11.41
N GLU A 347 -2.14 -27.98 -11.94
CA GLU A 347 -1.29 -28.33 -13.09
C GLU A 347 0.19 -27.94 -12.93
N GLY A 348 0.69 -27.96 -11.69
CA GLY A 348 2.07 -27.63 -11.35
C GLY A 348 2.38 -26.12 -11.28
N LEU A 349 1.41 -25.25 -11.51
CA LEU A 349 1.54 -23.79 -11.41
C LEU A 349 0.60 -23.22 -10.32
N PHE A 350 0.82 -21.96 -9.95
CA PHE A 350 0.00 -21.27 -8.94
C PHE A 350 -1.29 -20.73 -9.54
N LEU A 351 -2.31 -20.70 -8.68
CA LEU A 351 -3.60 -20.08 -8.96
C LEU A 351 -3.46 -18.55 -8.97
N ASN A 352 -4.33 -17.85 -9.69
CA ASN A 352 -4.13 -16.43 -10.01
C ASN A 352 -4.23 -15.50 -8.79
N ALA A 353 -5.05 -15.84 -7.79
CA ALA A 353 -5.23 -15.02 -6.59
C ALA A 353 -5.49 -15.84 -5.34
N TYR A 354 -5.09 -15.28 -4.19
CA TYR A 354 -5.33 -15.83 -2.86
C TYR A 354 -5.90 -14.77 -1.92
N TYR A 355 -6.72 -15.16 -0.96
CA TYR A 355 -7.14 -14.28 0.12
C TYR A 355 -5.95 -13.99 1.03
N VAL A 356 -5.63 -12.71 1.24
CA VAL A 356 -4.45 -12.31 2.04
C VAL A 356 -4.59 -12.67 3.52
N ASN A 357 -5.82 -12.88 4.02
CA ASN A 357 -6.07 -13.13 5.43
C ASN A 357 -5.72 -14.57 5.86
N ASP A 358 -5.94 -15.55 5.00
CA ASP A 358 -5.75 -16.97 5.31
C ASP A 358 -4.96 -17.75 4.26
N GLY A 359 -4.75 -17.19 3.06
CA GLY A 359 -3.99 -17.81 1.98
C GLY A 359 -4.79 -18.83 1.16
N THR A 360 -6.11 -18.92 1.35
CA THR A 360 -6.98 -19.78 0.54
C THR A 360 -7.12 -19.20 -0.87
N PRO A 361 -7.35 -20.03 -1.92
CA PRO A 361 -7.51 -19.50 -3.28
C PRO A 361 -8.75 -18.62 -3.39
N ALA A 362 -8.56 -17.45 -3.99
CA ALA A 362 -9.62 -16.51 -4.33
C ALA A 362 -10.06 -16.65 -5.80
N GLU A 363 -9.11 -16.99 -6.68
CA GLU A 363 -9.38 -17.24 -8.10
C GLU A 363 -8.63 -18.48 -8.59
N TYR A 364 -9.35 -19.41 -9.20
CA TYR A 364 -8.85 -20.74 -9.56
C TYR A 364 -8.25 -20.83 -10.97
N ILE A 365 -8.10 -19.69 -11.65
CA ILE A 365 -7.50 -19.63 -12.98
C ILE A 365 -5.98 -19.81 -12.85
N VAL A 366 -5.36 -20.53 -13.78
CA VAL A 366 -3.90 -20.64 -13.89
C VAL A 366 -3.47 -19.95 -15.18
N ARG A 367 -2.58 -18.95 -15.07
CA ARG A 367 -2.04 -18.21 -16.21
C ARG A 367 -0.51 -18.25 -16.22
N SER A 368 0.08 -18.31 -17.41
CA SER A 368 1.53 -18.33 -17.61
C SER A 368 2.18 -17.03 -17.12
N GLY A 369 1.70 -15.86 -17.55
CA GLY A 369 2.28 -14.55 -17.22
C GLY A 369 2.46 -14.31 -15.72
N PRO A 370 1.38 -14.32 -14.91
CA PRO A 370 1.49 -14.12 -13.46
C PRO A 370 2.41 -15.13 -12.74
N ASN A 371 2.50 -16.37 -13.21
CA ASN A 371 3.46 -17.35 -12.70
C ASN A 371 4.90 -17.03 -13.11
N ILE A 372 5.12 -16.60 -14.35
CA ILE A 372 6.43 -16.15 -14.85
C ILE A 372 6.92 -14.95 -14.02
N TRP A 373 6.04 -13.99 -13.72
CA TRP A 373 6.37 -12.85 -12.87
C TRP A 373 6.83 -13.24 -11.47
N LEU A 374 6.19 -14.25 -10.86
CA LEU A 374 6.68 -14.80 -9.58
C LEU A 374 8.11 -15.35 -9.74
N GLY A 375 8.39 -16.08 -10.81
CA GLY A 375 9.74 -16.54 -11.15
C GLY A 375 10.75 -15.40 -11.30
N ILE A 376 10.38 -14.34 -12.05
CA ILE A 376 11.20 -13.12 -12.23
C ILE A 376 11.53 -12.50 -10.86
N SER A 377 10.53 -12.38 -9.98
CA SER A 377 10.71 -11.77 -8.66
C SER A 377 11.68 -12.55 -7.77
N ILE A 378 11.64 -13.89 -7.85
CA ILE A 378 12.59 -14.77 -7.13
C ILE A 378 14.00 -14.56 -7.64
N ILE A 379 14.19 -14.48 -8.97
CA ILE A 379 15.51 -14.24 -9.58
C ILE A 379 16.06 -12.88 -9.17
N GLN A 380 15.24 -11.82 -9.22
CA GLN A 380 15.65 -10.49 -8.78
C GLN A 380 16.06 -10.48 -7.30
N TYR A 381 15.26 -11.14 -6.45
CA TYR A 381 15.59 -11.34 -5.05
C TYR A 381 16.91 -12.09 -4.87
N THR A 382 17.11 -13.23 -5.54
CA THR A 382 18.35 -14.03 -5.46
C THR A 382 19.55 -13.24 -5.96
N ASN A 383 19.43 -12.47 -7.04
CA ASN A 383 20.51 -11.62 -7.53
C ASN A 383 20.90 -10.55 -6.50
N LYS A 384 19.92 -9.92 -5.86
CA LYS A 384 20.14 -8.81 -4.92
C LYS A 384 20.62 -9.27 -3.53
N SER A 385 20.00 -10.30 -2.98
CA SER A 385 20.28 -10.82 -1.63
C SER A 385 21.38 -11.87 -1.58
N LYS A 386 21.70 -12.48 -2.72
CA LYS A 386 22.54 -13.69 -2.84
C LYS A 386 21.97 -14.93 -2.16
N ASP A 387 20.71 -14.87 -1.71
CA ASP A 387 19.99 -15.99 -1.11
C ASP A 387 19.37 -16.88 -2.21
N THR A 388 19.79 -18.15 -2.24
CA THR A 388 19.37 -19.13 -3.24
C THR A 388 18.26 -20.06 -2.77
N ARG A 389 17.74 -19.91 -1.54
CA ARG A 389 16.75 -20.83 -0.94
C ARG A 389 15.49 -20.99 -1.80
N TYR A 390 15.09 -19.96 -2.52
CA TYR A 390 13.90 -19.96 -3.38
C TYR A 390 14.20 -20.24 -4.86
N LEU A 391 15.47 -20.35 -5.26
CA LEU A 391 15.85 -20.55 -6.66
C LEU A 391 15.24 -21.83 -7.24
N GLY A 392 15.14 -22.90 -6.43
CA GLY A 392 14.48 -24.15 -6.85
C GLY A 392 13.00 -23.97 -7.23
N LEU A 393 12.30 -23.01 -6.62
CA LEU A 393 10.92 -22.67 -6.99
C LEU A 393 10.86 -21.96 -8.35
N ALA A 394 11.79 -21.03 -8.61
CA ALA A 394 11.88 -20.38 -9.93
C ALA A 394 12.19 -21.41 -11.02
N GLU A 395 13.11 -22.34 -10.79
CA GLU A 395 13.40 -23.41 -11.74
C GLU A 395 12.20 -24.36 -11.96
N GLU A 396 11.39 -24.60 -10.93
CA GLU A 396 10.15 -25.38 -11.07
C GLU A 396 9.14 -24.67 -11.98
N ILE A 397 8.91 -23.37 -11.76
CA ILE A 397 8.07 -22.54 -12.63
C ILE A 397 8.61 -22.59 -14.06
N ALA A 398 9.92 -22.38 -14.26
CA ALA A 398 10.55 -22.40 -15.58
C ALA A 398 10.34 -23.74 -16.30
N ARG A 399 10.53 -24.88 -15.62
CA ARG A 399 10.26 -26.19 -16.20
C ARG A 399 8.80 -26.37 -16.64
N ARG A 400 7.84 -25.88 -15.85
CA ARG A 400 6.41 -25.93 -16.23
C ARG A 400 6.08 -25.03 -17.41
N ILE A 401 6.66 -23.83 -17.47
CA ILE A 401 6.47 -22.93 -18.61
C ILE A 401 7.11 -23.51 -19.89
N ILE A 402 8.28 -24.16 -19.78
CA ILE A 402 8.91 -24.88 -20.90
C ILE A 402 8.02 -26.02 -21.39
N GLN A 403 7.39 -26.79 -20.50
CA GLN A 403 6.42 -27.83 -20.88
C GLN A 403 5.21 -27.26 -21.65
N ILE A 404 4.76 -26.05 -21.32
CA ILE A 404 3.72 -25.35 -22.08
C ILE A 404 4.27 -24.90 -23.44
N GLN A 405 5.50 -24.38 -23.49
CA GLN A 405 6.18 -23.97 -24.72
C GLN A 405 6.33 -25.14 -25.71
N GLU A 406 6.64 -26.33 -25.22
CA GLU A 406 6.81 -27.56 -26.03
C GLU A 406 5.51 -28.00 -26.74
N GLN A 407 4.36 -27.49 -26.32
CA GLN A 407 3.06 -27.74 -26.98
C GLN A 407 2.85 -26.86 -28.23
N ASP A 408 3.73 -25.89 -28.47
CA ASP A 408 3.76 -25.09 -29.70
C ASP A 408 5.04 -25.41 -30.48
N SER A 409 4.89 -25.96 -31.68
CA SER A 409 6.01 -26.28 -32.57
C SER A 409 6.84 -25.05 -32.96
N GLU A 410 6.26 -23.86 -32.84
CA GLU A 410 6.92 -22.58 -33.15
C GLU A 410 7.61 -21.95 -31.93
N GLY A 411 7.45 -22.54 -30.74
CA GLY A 411 8.14 -22.12 -29.51
C GLY A 411 7.46 -21.00 -28.73
N GLY A 412 6.19 -20.71 -29.00
CA GLY A 412 5.39 -19.75 -28.25
C GLY A 412 4.82 -20.31 -26.96
N ILE A 413 4.57 -19.43 -26.00
CA ILE A 413 3.96 -19.78 -24.73
C ILE A 413 2.51 -19.33 -24.73
N ARG A 414 1.61 -20.28 -24.46
CA ARG A 414 0.17 -20.04 -24.35
C ARG A 414 -0.19 -19.35 -23.04
N GLY A 415 -1.41 -18.83 -22.98
CA GLY A 415 -1.94 -18.11 -21.82
C GLY A 415 -1.94 -18.88 -20.50
N GLY A 416 -1.87 -20.21 -20.55
CA GLY A 416 -1.80 -21.12 -19.41
C GLY A 416 -2.00 -22.57 -19.86
N PRO A 417 -1.99 -23.52 -18.93
CA PRO A 417 -2.37 -24.90 -19.23
C PRO A 417 -3.82 -24.98 -19.75
N GLY A 418 -4.06 -25.76 -20.81
CA GLY A 418 -5.40 -25.91 -21.41
C GLY A 418 -5.96 -24.66 -22.11
N VAL A 419 -5.11 -23.67 -22.36
CA VAL A 419 -5.49 -22.40 -23.02
C VAL A 419 -4.87 -22.37 -24.41
N ASP A 420 -5.65 -22.00 -25.43
CA ASP A 420 -5.18 -22.01 -26.82
C ASP A 420 -4.69 -20.65 -27.34
N TRP A 421 -4.95 -19.56 -26.62
CA TRP A 421 -4.50 -18.22 -27.01
C TRP A 421 -3.07 -17.93 -26.57
N TYR A 422 -2.42 -16.99 -27.27
CA TYR A 422 -1.07 -16.51 -26.99
C TYR A 422 -1.11 -15.01 -26.67
N SER A 423 -0.23 -14.56 -25.78
CA SER A 423 -0.03 -13.13 -25.47
C SER A 423 1.42 -12.74 -25.73
N THR A 424 1.61 -11.63 -26.43
CA THR A 424 2.93 -11.01 -26.64
C THR A 424 3.57 -10.63 -25.31
N GLU A 425 2.78 -10.09 -24.36
CA GLU A 425 3.24 -9.74 -23.01
C GLU A 425 3.80 -10.98 -22.29
N HIS A 426 3.05 -12.07 -22.24
CA HIS A 426 3.49 -13.31 -21.58
C HIS A 426 4.78 -13.88 -22.19
N ASN A 427 4.96 -13.73 -23.50
CA ASN A 427 6.17 -14.18 -24.19
C ASN A 427 7.34 -13.23 -23.94
N LEU A 428 7.12 -11.91 -23.86
CA LEU A 428 8.15 -10.96 -23.42
C LEU A 428 8.59 -11.24 -21.97
N ASP A 429 7.65 -11.53 -21.08
CA ASP A 429 7.93 -11.94 -19.69
C ASP A 429 8.78 -13.22 -19.66
N ALA A 430 8.40 -14.22 -20.45
CA ALA A 430 9.13 -15.49 -20.51
C ALA A 430 10.55 -15.32 -21.06
N TYR A 431 10.72 -14.49 -22.09
CA TYR A 431 12.02 -14.16 -22.63
C TYR A 431 12.91 -13.52 -21.57
N ALA A 432 12.40 -12.54 -20.82
CA ALA A 432 13.13 -11.92 -19.71
C ALA A 432 13.47 -12.96 -18.63
N PHE A 433 12.48 -13.73 -18.19
CA PHE A 433 12.62 -14.74 -17.14
C PHE A 433 13.68 -15.77 -17.46
N PHE A 434 13.63 -16.39 -18.64
CA PHE A 434 14.58 -17.41 -19.05
C PHE A 434 16.01 -16.87 -19.20
N ASN A 435 16.17 -15.66 -19.76
CA ASN A 435 17.49 -15.04 -19.87
C ASN A 435 18.09 -14.70 -18.50
N MET A 436 17.27 -14.16 -17.58
CA MET A 436 17.75 -13.89 -16.22
C MET A 436 18.08 -15.18 -15.47
N LEU A 437 17.27 -16.24 -15.63
CA LEU A 437 17.52 -17.53 -15.01
C LEU A 437 18.79 -18.18 -15.58
N TYR A 438 19.01 -18.08 -16.89
CA TYR A 438 20.24 -18.52 -17.54
C TYR A 438 21.46 -17.78 -16.99
N LYS A 439 21.39 -16.45 -16.85
CA LYS A 439 22.48 -15.64 -16.27
C LYS A 439 22.84 -16.07 -14.84
N ILE A 440 21.86 -16.44 -14.01
CA ILE A 440 22.09 -16.86 -12.62
C ILE A 440 22.59 -18.32 -12.53
N THR A 441 22.05 -19.23 -13.34
CA THR A 441 22.27 -20.67 -13.19
C THR A 441 23.31 -21.25 -14.14
N GLY A 442 23.57 -20.60 -15.27
CA GLY A 442 24.39 -21.12 -16.36
C GLY A 442 23.78 -22.31 -17.12
N LYS A 443 22.52 -22.69 -16.85
CA LYS A 443 21.90 -23.89 -17.45
C LYS A 443 21.43 -23.63 -18.90
N PRO A 444 21.98 -24.33 -19.90
CA PRO A 444 21.69 -24.05 -21.32
C PRO A 444 20.22 -24.17 -21.72
N GLU A 445 19.45 -25.02 -21.04
CA GLU A 445 18.01 -25.23 -21.29
C GLU A 445 17.20 -23.92 -21.23
N TYR A 446 17.55 -23.00 -20.31
CA TYR A 446 16.87 -21.71 -20.18
C TYR A 446 17.26 -20.76 -21.31
N GLY A 447 18.55 -20.71 -21.68
CA GLY A 447 18.99 -19.93 -22.85
C GLY A 447 18.28 -20.38 -24.13
N GLN A 448 18.18 -21.70 -24.34
CA GLN A 448 17.48 -22.28 -25.49
C GLN A 448 15.97 -21.97 -25.48
N ALA A 449 15.33 -22.02 -24.31
CA ALA A 449 13.92 -21.64 -24.17
C ALA A 449 13.69 -20.16 -24.52
N GLY A 450 14.57 -19.26 -24.04
CA GLY A 450 14.55 -17.84 -24.38
C GLY A 450 14.69 -17.58 -25.88
N GLU A 451 15.62 -18.26 -26.55
CA GLU A 451 15.81 -18.13 -28.01
C GLU A 451 14.57 -18.60 -28.80
N ARG A 452 13.92 -19.68 -28.36
CA ARG A 452 12.65 -20.13 -28.97
C ARG A 452 11.55 -19.08 -28.84
N VAL A 453 11.40 -18.48 -27.65
CA VAL A 453 10.44 -17.39 -27.43
C VAL A 453 10.77 -16.18 -28.31
N LEU A 454 12.05 -15.79 -28.39
CA LEU A 454 12.46 -14.65 -29.23
C LEU A 454 12.13 -14.90 -30.71
N LYS A 455 12.40 -16.10 -31.21
CA LYS A 455 12.05 -16.48 -32.59
C LYS A 455 10.54 -16.41 -32.81
N TRP A 456 9.74 -16.85 -31.84
CA TRP A 456 8.29 -16.78 -31.91
C TRP A 456 7.79 -15.33 -31.96
N LEU A 457 8.33 -14.45 -31.10
CA LEU A 457 8.00 -13.02 -31.10
C LEU A 457 8.30 -12.39 -32.48
N LEU A 458 9.49 -12.64 -33.03
CA LEU A 458 9.86 -12.13 -34.36
C LEU A 458 8.97 -12.62 -35.50
N LEU A 459 8.36 -13.81 -35.36
CA LEU A 459 7.48 -14.37 -36.37
C LEU A 459 6.05 -13.84 -36.28
N HIS A 460 5.55 -13.62 -35.06
CA HIS A 460 4.11 -13.40 -34.82
C HIS A 460 3.75 -12.02 -34.27
N THR A 461 4.69 -11.28 -33.69
CA THR A 461 4.39 -10.01 -33.01
C THR A 461 4.97 -8.81 -33.72
N TYR A 462 6.04 -9.02 -34.50
CA TYR A 462 6.74 -7.97 -35.23
C TYR A 462 6.67 -8.25 -36.74
N ASP A 463 5.72 -7.63 -37.44
CA ASP A 463 5.73 -7.65 -38.90
C ASP A 463 6.85 -6.72 -39.41
N LYS A 464 7.67 -7.21 -40.35
CA LYS A 464 8.77 -6.44 -40.94
C LYS A 464 8.27 -5.30 -41.84
N ALA A 465 7.00 -5.34 -42.26
CA ALA A 465 6.43 -4.36 -43.19
C ALA A 465 5.69 -3.20 -42.51
N ASP A 466 5.04 -3.41 -41.36
CA ASP A 466 4.20 -2.40 -40.70
C ASP A 466 4.26 -2.49 -39.16
N LEU A 467 4.24 -1.33 -38.49
CA LEU A 467 3.88 -1.20 -37.08
C LEU A 467 2.35 -1.17 -37.01
N PRO A 468 1.72 -2.14 -36.32
CA PRO A 468 1.83 -2.25 -34.87
C PRO A 468 2.37 -3.58 -34.31
N ILE A 469 2.87 -3.55 -33.07
CA ILE A 469 3.11 -4.77 -32.27
C ILE A 469 1.75 -5.37 -31.91
N LEU A 470 1.54 -6.63 -32.28
CA LEU A 470 0.28 -7.34 -32.05
C LEU A 470 0.17 -7.81 -30.60
N ARG A 471 -1.04 -7.80 -30.02
CA ARG A 471 -1.28 -8.30 -28.64
C ARG A 471 -1.00 -9.79 -28.48
N GLY A 472 -1.11 -10.56 -29.57
CA GLY A 472 -0.75 -11.97 -29.58
C GLY A 472 -0.90 -12.60 -30.97
N LYS A 473 -0.52 -13.88 -31.09
CA LYS A 473 -0.68 -14.64 -32.34
C LYS A 473 -2.16 -14.75 -32.71
N GLY A 474 -2.52 -14.22 -33.88
CA GLY A 474 -3.90 -14.15 -34.34
C GLY A 474 -4.75 -13.05 -33.71
N ASP A 475 -4.14 -12.13 -32.95
CA ASP A 475 -4.81 -11.02 -32.29
C ASP A 475 -4.12 -9.69 -32.62
N SER A 476 -4.70 -8.95 -33.57
CA SER A 476 -4.20 -7.66 -34.03
C SER A 476 -4.59 -6.48 -33.14
N THR A 477 -5.18 -6.74 -31.98
CA THR A 477 -5.49 -5.68 -31.01
C THR A 477 -4.19 -5.04 -30.55
N ILE A 478 -4.19 -3.72 -30.38
CA ILE A 478 -3.04 -2.98 -29.85
C ILE A 478 -3.15 -2.94 -28.32
N ALA A 479 -2.08 -3.37 -27.65
CA ALA A 479 -1.93 -3.28 -26.21
C ALA A 479 -0.66 -2.48 -25.89
N THR A 480 -0.79 -1.33 -25.24
CA THR A 480 0.30 -0.37 -24.97
C THR A 480 1.47 -0.98 -24.19
N ASP A 481 1.19 -1.86 -23.23
CA ASP A 481 2.19 -2.60 -22.44
C ASP A 481 3.18 -3.37 -23.32
N THR A 482 2.73 -3.98 -24.43
CA THR A 482 3.61 -4.72 -25.35
C THR A 482 4.72 -3.85 -25.95
N TYR A 483 4.50 -2.55 -26.10
CA TYR A 483 5.50 -1.60 -26.58
C TYR A 483 6.53 -1.31 -25.49
N ALA A 484 6.07 -1.03 -24.27
CA ALA A 484 6.95 -0.84 -23.11
C ALA A 484 7.80 -2.10 -22.84
N TRP A 485 7.18 -3.28 -22.86
CA TRP A 485 7.85 -4.55 -22.57
C TRP A 485 8.82 -4.99 -23.66
N SER A 486 8.57 -4.63 -24.91
CA SER A 486 9.57 -4.81 -25.96
C SER A 486 10.87 -4.10 -25.62
N ILE A 487 10.79 -2.83 -25.17
CA ILE A 487 11.97 -2.07 -24.75
C ILE A 487 12.57 -2.63 -23.46
N ALA A 488 11.74 -2.95 -22.46
CA ALA A 488 12.22 -3.36 -21.14
C ALA A 488 12.80 -4.78 -21.09
N ALA A 489 12.21 -5.74 -21.81
CA ALA A 489 12.60 -7.15 -21.80
C ALA A 489 13.69 -7.46 -22.84
N ILE A 490 13.55 -6.98 -24.08
CA ILE A 490 14.51 -7.28 -25.17
C ILE A 490 15.66 -6.28 -25.16
N GLY A 491 15.38 -5.01 -24.91
CA GLY A 491 16.35 -3.93 -24.93
C GLY A 491 16.52 -3.31 -26.33
N PRO A 492 16.71 -1.98 -26.42
CA PRO A 492 16.75 -1.29 -27.71
C PRO A 492 17.91 -1.71 -28.61
N GLN A 493 19.07 -2.05 -28.05
CA GLN A 493 20.22 -2.55 -28.81
C GLN A 493 19.91 -3.89 -29.49
N LYS A 494 19.26 -4.81 -28.77
CA LYS A 494 18.91 -6.13 -29.31
C LYS A 494 17.80 -6.00 -30.33
N LEU A 495 16.78 -5.16 -30.08
CA LEU A 495 15.74 -4.85 -31.07
C LEU A 495 16.35 -4.32 -32.39
N GLU A 496 17.25 -3.36 -32.32
CA GLU A 496 17.95 -2.83 -33.51
C GLU A 496 18.71 -3.92 -34.26
N SER A 497 19.43 -4.80 -33.54
CA SER A 497 20.16 -5.92 -34.15
C SER A 497 19.25 -6.96 -34.84
N LEU A 498 17.97 -7.00 -34.44
CA LEU A 498 16.95 -7.87 -35.03
C LEU A 498 16.20 -7.19 -36.20
N GLY A 499 16.58 -5.95 -36.55
CA GLY A 499 15.95 -5.16 -37.60
C GLY A 499 14.69 -4.40 -37.14
N MET A 500 14.45 -4.31 -35.84
CA MET A 500 13.34 -3.56 -35.27
C MET A 500 13.80 -2.16 -34.86
N ASP A 501 13.00 -1.15 -35.16
CA ASP A 501 13.31 0.24 -34.79
C ASP A 501 12.70 0.58 -33.42
N PRO A 502 13.51 0.68 -32.34
CA PRO A 502 13.00 1.01 -31.01
C PRO A 502 12.44 2.43 -30.92
N GLU A 503 12.87 3.37 -31.77
CA GLU A 503 12.32 4.73 -31.81
C GLU A 503 10.88 4.69 -32.35
N ARG A 504 10.66 3.97 -33.46
CA ARG A 504 9.30 3.84 -34.03
C ARG A 504 8.33 3.08 -33.12
N ILE A 505 8.81 2.11 -32.34
CA ILE A 505 7.99 1.44 -31.31
C ILE A 505 7.49 2.47 -30.28
N MET A 506 8.39 3.31 -29.77
CA MET A 506 8.04 4.31 -28.76
C MET A 506 7.15 5.43 -29.33
N ASP A 507 7.43 5.88 -30.55
CA ASP A 507 6.62 6.91 -31.22
C ASP A 507 5.21 6.40 -31.50
N PHE A 508 5.05 5.14 -31.92
CA PHE A 508 3.74 4.55 -32.13
C PHE A 508 2.91 4.51 -30.84
N ALA A 509 3.51 4.06 -29.73
CA ALA A 509 2.85 4.02 -28.44
C ALA A 509 2.43 5.41 -27.95
N GLU A 510 3.31 6.41 -28.08
CA GLU A 510 2.98 7.79 -27.69
C GLU A 510 1.87 8.41 -28.57
N GLN A 511 1.87 8.13 -29.88
CA GLN A 511 0.88 8.69 -30.81
C GLN A 511 -0.51 8.05 -30.68
N ASN A 512 -0.58 6.76 -30.35
CA ASN A 512 -1.84 6.01 -30.39
C ASN A 512 -2.42 5.70 -29.01
N CYS A 513 -1.58 5.60 -27.97
CA CYS A 513 -1.99 5.18 -26.64
C CYS A 513 -1.87 6.28 -25.58
N ALA A 514 -1.18 7.39 -25.85
CA ALA A 514 -1.16 8.51 -24.92
C ALA A 514 -2.51 9.23 -24.92
N VAL A 515 -3.04 9.49 -23.73
CA VAL A 515 -4.33 10.16 -23.52
C VAL A 515 -4.21 11.27 -22.50
N GLU A 516 -5.09 12.26 -22.61
CA GLU A 516 -5.21 13.37 -21.66
C GLU A 516 -6.65 13.43 -21.14
N VAL A 517 -6.80 13.37 -19.81
CA VAL A 517 -8.10 13.21 -19.15
C VAL A 517 -8.22 14.15 -17.95
N ASN A 518 -9.45 14.42 -17.51
CA ASN A 518 -9.71 15.09 -16.24
C ASN A 518 -9.79 14.04 -15.13
N PHE A 519 -8.86 14.10 -14.18
CA PHE A 519 -8.83 13.24 -13.00
C PHE A 519 -9.46 13.95 -11.80
N THR A 520 -10.37 13.25 -11.12
CA THR A 520 -11.04 13.74 -9.91
C THR A 520 -10.33 13.18 -8.68
N ARG A 521 -9.69 14.05 -7.90
CA ARG A 521 -9.01 13.65 -6.67
C ARG A 521 -10.00 13.36 -5.52
N PRO A 522 -9.59 12.62 -4.47
CA PRO A 522 -10.40 12.37 -3.28
C PRO A 522 -11.05 13.60 -2.63
N GLN A 523 -10.40 14.76 -2.76
CA GLN A 523 -10.86 16.04 -2.22
C GLN A 523 -11.86 16.78 -3.14
N GLY A 524 -12.25 16.19 -4.28
CA GLY A 524 -13.15 16.80 -5.26
C GLY A 524 -12.49 17.77 -6.24
N GLN A 525 -11.16 17.93 -6.18
CA GLN A 525 -10.40 18.76 -7.12
C GLN A 525 -10.24 18.04 -8.47
N TYR A 526 -10.52 18.76 -9.57
CA TYR A 526 -10.25 18.31 -10.92
C TYR A 526 -8.86 18.74 -11.37
N ILE A 527 -8.08 17.80 -11.91
CA ILE A 527 -6.77 18.07 -12.49
C ILE A 527 -6.71 17.41 -13.86
N LYS A 528 -6.25 18.14 -14.86
CA LYS A 528 -5.95 17.57 -16.17
C LYS A 528 -4.63 16.82 -16.08
N ILE A 529 -4.65 15.54 -16.43
CA ILE A 529 -3.47 14.67 -16.41
C ILE A 529 -3.24 14.04 -17.78
N ARG A 530 -1.99 13.76 -18.11
CA ARG A 530 -1.62 13.05 -19.33
C ARG A 530 -0.88 11.76 -18.99
N GLY A 531 -1.24 10.66 -19.64
CA GLY A 531 -0.61 9.37 -19.43
C GLY A 531 -0.91 8.42 -20.58
N PHE A 532 -0.90 7.13 -20.30
CA PHE A 532 -1.13 6.07 -21.28
C PHE A 532 -2.35 5.24 -20.89
N ASP A 533 -3.15 4.90 -21.90
CA ASP A 533 -4.31 4.02 -21.80
C ASP A 533 -3.91 2.54 -22.00
N PHE A 534 -4.80 1.65 -21.58
CA PHE A 534 -4.77 0.21 -21.82
C PHE A 534 -4.85 -0.15 -23.31
N ALA A 535 -5.57 0.65 -24.10
CA ALA A 535 -5.77 0.41 -25.52
C ALA A 535 -5.83 1.74 -26.27
N PRO A 536 -5.64 1.76 -27.60
CA PRO A 536 -5.73 3.01 -28.36
C PRO A 536 -7.09 3.68 -28.18
N GLN A 537 -7.07 4.99 -27.94
CA GLN A 537 -8.28 5.78 -27.66
C GLN A 537 -9.34 5.66 -28.76
N LYS A 538 -8.91 5.49 -30.03
CA LYS A 538 -9.79 5.44 -31.19
C LYS A 538 -10.75 4.24 -31.22
N HIS A 539 -10.57 3.26 -30.35
CA HIS A 539 -11.29 1.98 -30.42
C HIS A 539 -12.07 1.59 -29.15
N VAL A 540 -12.16 2.46 -28.14
CA VAL A 540 -12.90 2.15 -26.90
C VAL A 540 -13.98 3.19 -26.60
N ALA A 541 -15.24 2.76 -26.52
CA ALA A 541 -16.41 3.62 -26.34
C ALA A 541 -16.41 4.45 -25.03
N ARG A 542 -15.62 4.03 -24.03
CA ARG A 542 -15.48 4.72 -22.73
C ARG A 542 -14.64 6.01 -22.79
N GLY A 543 -13.99 6.30 -23.91
CA GLY A 543 -13.01 7.38 -24.01
C GLY A 543 -11.64 7.02 -23.40
N GLY A 544 -10.76 8.01 -23.28
CA GLY A 544 -9.41 7.81 -22.74
C GLY A 544 -9.41 7.59 -21.23
N VAL A 545 -8.55 6.70 -20.76
CA VAL A 545 -8.29 6.42 -19.34
C VAL A 545 -6.78 6.39 -19.13
N VAL A 546 -6.27 7.10 -18.12
CA VAL A 546 -4.86 7.01 -17.76
C VAL A 546 -4.68 5.86 -16.78
N SER A 547 -3.89 4.85 -17.16
CA SER A 547 -3.45 3.76 -16.29
C SER A 547 -2.16 4.17 -15.57
N SER A 548 -2.16 4.08 -14.23
CA SER A 548 -0.98 4.42 -13.43
C SER A 548 0.17 3.43 -13.71
N GLU A 549 -0.18 2.15 -13.81
CA GLU A 549 0.78 1.07 -14.12
C GLU A 549 1.41 1.30 -15.49
N TRP A 550 0.60 1.41 -16.54
CA TRP A 550 1.09 1.43 -17.91
C TRP A 550 1.83 2.73 -18.25
N THR A 551 1.38 3.85 -17.66
CA THR A 551 2.13 5.11 -17.73
C THR A 551 3.50 4.97 -17.08
N ALA A 552 3.61 4.31 -15.94
CA ALA A 552 4.89 4.10 -15.26
C ALA A 552 5.81 3.13 -16.04
N GLN A 553 5.25 2.11 -16.70
CA GLN A 553 5.99 1.23 -17.62
C GLN A 553 6.56 2.00 -18.81
N MET A 554 5.79 2.94 -19.38
CA MET A 554 6.27 3.84 -20.44
C MET A 554 7.36 4.81 -19.94
N VAL A 555 7.23 5.36 -18.73
CA VAL A 555 8.30 6.17 -18.10
C VAL A 555 9.60 5.37 -18.02
N LEU A 556 9.54 4.13 -17.54
CA LEU A 556 10.72 3.25 -17.47
C LEU A 556 11.31 3.01 -18.87
N SER A 557 10.47 2.75 -19.87
CA SER A 557 10.91 2.53 -21.25
C SER A 557 11.58 3.78 -21.85
N PHE A 558 11.07 4.97 -21.56
CA PHE A 558 11.72 6.22 -21.94
C PHE A 558 13.09 6.38 -21.27
N LYS A 559 13.25 6.00 -19.99
CA LYS A 559 14.57 6.00 -19.33
C LYS A 559 15.55 5.03 -19.97
N ILE A 560 15.10 3.83 -20.32
CA ILE A 560 15.91 2.83 -21.03
C ILE A 560 16.36 3.36 -22.41
N MET A 561 15.46 4.04 -23.13
CA MET A 561 15.80 4.70 -24.40
C MET A 561 16.78 5.86 -24.23
N SER A 562 16.66 6.63 -23.15
CA SER A 562 17.63 7.68 -22.82
C SER A 562 19.03 7.11 -22.60
N ASP A 563 19.14 6.08 -21.75
CA ASP A 563 20.40 5.37 -21.48
C ASP A 563 21.01 4.78 -22.76
N TYR A 564 20.17 4.26 -23.67
CA TYR A 564 20.59 3.77 -24.97
C TYR A 564 21.19 4.87 -25.85
N TYR A 565 20.55 6.03 -25.95
CA TYR A 565 21.04 7.14 -26.75
C TYR A 565 22.28 7.81 -26.13
N HIS A 566 22.38 7.88 -24.81
CA HIS A 566 23.62 8.28 -24.12
C HIS A 566 24.78 7.35 -24.50
N LYS A 567 24.57 6.03 -24.47
CA LYS A 567 25.60 5.05 -24.88
C LYS A 567 26.01 5.18 -26.35
N LYS A 568 25.12 5.68 -27.23
CA LYS A 568 25.42 6.00 -28.64
C LYS A 568 26.07 7.38 -28.84
N GLY A 569 26.27 8.17 -27.79
CA GLY A 569 26.77 9.55 -27.90
C GLY A 569 25.76 10.55 -28.48
N MET A 570 24.48 10.17 -28.56
CA MET A 570 23.40 11.00 -29.12
C MET A 570 22.69 11.81 -28.03
N GLU A 571 23.45 12.71 -27.40
CA GLU A 571 23.03 13.46 -26.20
C GLU A 571 21.72 14.23 -26.37
N ALA A 572 21.49 14.84 -27.54
CA ALA A 572 20.25 15.57 -27.82
C ALA A 572 19.02 14.66 -27.79
N LYS A 573 19.12 13.43 -28.33
CA LYS A 573 18.03 12.45 -28.30
C LYS A 573 17.83 11.92 -26.89
N ALA A 574 18.90 11.62 -26.16
CA ALA A 574 18.82 11.16 -24.77
C ALA A 574 18.03 12.16 -23.90
N LYS A 575 18.36 13.45 -23.99
CA LYS A 575 17.64 14.52 -23.29
C LYS A 575 16.16 14.61 -23.64
N VAL A 576 15.77 14.32 -24.89
CA VAL A 576 14.35 14.27 -25.28
C VAL A 576 13.63 13.15 -24.53
N TYR A 577 14.23 11.97 -24.46
CA TYR A 577 13.67 10.83 -23.74
C TYR A 577 13.64 11.04 -22.22
N ASP A 578 14.68 11.64 -21.63
CA ASP A 578 14.67 12.06 -20.22
C ASP A 578 13.54 13.03 -19.92
N ALA A 579 13.33 14.02 -20.79
CA ALA A 579 12.25 14.99 -20.63
C ALA A 579 10.88 14.30 -20.72
N LYS A 580 10.68 13.34 -21.64
CA LYS A 580 9.45 12.54 -21.73
C LYS A 580 9.23 11.74 -20.45
N ALA A 581 10.22 10.96 -20.01
CA ALA A 581 10.16 10.15 -18.79
C ALA A 581 9.80 11.01 -17.58
N TYR A 582 10.50 12.14 -17.42
CA TYR A 582 10.28 13.07 -16.33
C TYR A 582 8.88 13.69 -16.36
N ASN A 583 8.40 14.16 -17.52
CA ASN A 583 7.07 14.76 -17.63
C ASN A 583 5.96 13.76 -17.25
N TYR A 584 5.99 12.54 -17.80
CA TYR A 584 4.98 11.53 -17.46
C TYR A 584 5.06 11.06 -16.01
N LEU A 585 6.25 11.05 -15.40
CA LEU A 585 6.40 10.77 -13.97
C LEU A 585 5.73 11.87 -13.11
N LEU A 586 5.83 13.14 -13.51
CA LEU A 586 5.12 14.23 -12.83
C LEU A 586 3.60 14.10 -12.96
N GLU A 587 3.11 13.63 -14.11
CA GLU A 587 1.68 13.36 -14.29
C GLU A 587 1.17 12.25 -13.36
N LEU A 588 1.98 11.20 -13.15
CA LEU A 588 1.69 10.18 -12.13
C LEU A 588 1.68 10.77 -10.71
N CYS A 589 2.57 11.71 -10.39
CA CYS A 589 2.56 12.39 -9.10
C CYS A 589 1.25 13.18 -8.86
N ASN A 590 0.60 13.68 -9.91
CA ASN A 590 -0.73 14.32 -9.80
C ASN A 590 -1.84 13.32 -9.42
N MET A 591 -1.64 12.02 -9.70
CA MET A 591 -2.60 10.96 -9.40
C MET A 591 -2.46 10.37 -7.99
N ILE A 592 -1.45 10.78 -7.22
CA ILE A 592 -1.23 10.26 -5.87
C ILE A 592 -2.45 10.56 -4.99
N ILE A 593 -2.98 9.53 -4.35
CA ILE A 593 -4.06 9.60 -3.37
C ILE A 593 -3.54 9.20 -1.99
N SER A 594 -4.20 9.69 -0.95
CA SER A 594 -4.00 9.14 0.39
C SER A 594 -4.74 7.82 0.49
N SER A 595 -4.12 6.81 1.07
CA SER A 595 -4.77 5.52 1.36
C SER A 595 -6.19 5.71 1.94
N PRO A 596 -7.20 5.03 1.36
CA PRO A 596 -8.58 5.15 1.80
C PRO A 596 -8.90 4.38 3.09
N SER A 597 -8.10 3.38 3.49
CA SER A 597 -8.39 2.56 4.66
C SER A 597 -7.77 3.11 5.95
N PRO A 598 -8.37 2.81 7.13
CA PRO A 598 -7.74 3.11 8.41
C PRO A 598 -6.38 2.43 8.60
N SER A 599 -6.22 1.21 8.06
CA SER A 599 -4.96 0.46 8.14
C SER A 599 -3.83 1.13 7.39
N GLY A 600 -4.08 1.71 6.22
CA GLY A 600 -3.04 2.35 5.43
C GLY A 600 -2.64 3.75 5.91
N GLN A 601 -3.23 4.24 7.02
CA GLN A 601 -2.80 5.47 7.72
C GLN A 601 -2.70 6.72 6.81
N GLY A 602 -3.44 6.74 5.70
CA GLY A 602 -3.39 7.81 4.71
C GLY A 602 -2.06 7.91 3.96
N GLU A 603 -1.18 6.92 4.06
CA GLU A 603 0.07 6.83 3.29
C GLU A 603 -0.23 6.94 1.79
N GLY A 604 0.67 7.57 1.03
CA GLY A 604 0.46 7.86 -0.39
C GLY A 604 0.49 6.59 -1.22
N CYS A 605 -0.47 6.42 -2.12
CA CYS A 605 -0.51 5.35 -3.11
C CYS A 605 -1.10 5.89 -4.43
N LEU A 606 -1.03 5.10 -5.50
CA LEU A 606 -1.70 5.43 -6.75
C LEU A 606 -2.97 4.59 -6.92
N PRO A 607 -4.02 5.16 -7.54
CA PRO A 607 -5.11 4.37 -8.06
C PRO A 607 -4.63 3.49 -9.22
N TYR A 608 -5.39 2.46 -9.57
CA TYR A 608 -5.06 1.65 -10.75
C TYR A 608 -5.16 2.48 -12.05
N ALA A 609 -6.20 3.32 -12.15
CA ALA A 609 -6.46 4.17 -13.29
C ALA A 609 -7.18 5.47 -12.90
N SER A 610 -7.31 6.40 -13.84
CA SER A 610 -8.03 7.66 -13.68
C SER A 610 -9.55 7.51 -13.53
N SER A 611 -10.08 6.31 -13.80
CA SER A 611 -11.50 5.98 -13.73
C SER A 611 -11.67 4.58 -13.15
N ASP A 612 -12.70 4.39 -12.32
CA ASP A 612 -13.05 3.11 -11.70
C ASP A 612 -14.11 2.36 -12.51
N ALA A 613 -14.14 1.02 -12.38
CA ALA A 613 -15.09 0.16 -13.08
C ALA A 613 -15.23 0.40 -14.60
N VAL A 614 -14.12 0.63 -15.31
CA VAL A 614 -14.10 0.82 -16.77
C VAL A 614 -13.41 -0.35 -17.47
N ASP A 615 -13.91 -0.71 -18.65
CA ASP A 615 -13.36 -1.81 -19.46
C ASP A 615 -11.93 -1.51 -19.89
N THR A 616 -10.97 -2.39 -19.65
CA THR A 616 -9.59 -2.17 -20.09
C THR A 616 -9.39 -2.40 -21.60
N GLY A 617 -10.34 -3.03 -22.28
CA GLY A 617 -10.17 -3.50 -23.67
C GLY A 617 -9.45 -4.85 -23.76
N HIS A 618 -9.13 -5.46 -22.62
CA HIS A 618 -8.40 -6.73 -22.53
C HIS A 618 -9.20 -7.84 -21.83
N GLY A 619 -10.50 -7.64 -21.64
CA GLY A 619 -11.41 -8.65 -21.08
C GLY A 619 -11.57 -8.58 -19.57
N TRP A 620 -11.07 -7.52 -18.93
CA TRP A 620 -11.35 -7.20 -17.52
C TRP A 620 -11.61 -5.70 -17.33
N MET A 621 -12.18 -5.36 -16.17
CA MET A 621 -12.50 -3.99 -15.79
C MET A 621 -11.45 -3.48 -14.79
N THR A 622 -11.20 -2.18 -14.76
CA THR A 622 -10.47 -1.56 -13.65
C THR A 622 -11.21 -1.82 -12.32
N PRO A 623 -10.50 -1.87 -11.19
CA PRO A 623 -11.13 -2.02 -9.87
C PRO A 623 -12.23 -1.01 -9.62
N LYS A 624 -13.21 -1.39 -8.82
CA LYS A 624 -14.30 -0.52 -8.36
C LYS A 624 -13.81 0.37 -7.23
N GLY A 625 -14.42 1.55 -7.13
CA GLY A 625 -14.15 2.51 -6.08
C GLY A 625 -13.31 3.68 -6.58
N LYS A 626 -13.85 4.89 -6.40
CA LYS A 626 -13.26 6.14 -6.89
C LYS A 626 -11.83 6.40 -6.43
N TYR A 627 -11.43 5.81 -5.30
CA TYR A 627 -10.15 6.07 -4.63
C TYR A 627 -9.48 4.77 -4.18
N THR A 628 -9.55 3.73 -5.01
CA THR A 628 -8.97 2.42 -4.70
C THR A 628 -7.46 2.44 -4.92
N GLY A 629 -6.67 2.24 -3.86
CA GLY A 629 -5.21 2.13 -3.94
C GLY A 629 -4.80 0.83 -4.64
N SER A 630 -3.82 0.89 -5.54
CA SER A 630 -3.38 -0.25 -6.35
C SER A 630 -1.91 -0.59 -6.10
N VAL A 631 -1.62 -1.88 -5.88
CA VAL A 631 -0.26 -2.41 -5.78
C VAL A 631 0.51 -2.20 -7.07
N ALA A 632 -0.04 -2.62 -8.23
CA ALA A 632 0.62 -2.44 -9.52
C ALA A 632 0.94 -0.96 -9.82
N GLY A 633 -0.05 -0.07 -9.74
CA GLY A 633 0.15 1.36 -10.02
C GLY A 633 1.18 2.01 -9.09
N THR A 634 1.14 1.68 -7.81
CA THR A 634 2.08 2.20 -6.81
C THR A 634 3.50 1.66 -7.03
N THR A 635 3.61 0.36 -7.26
CA THR A 635 4.91 -0.33 -7.38
C THR A 635 5.64 0.04 -8.67
N TYR A 636 4.94 0.12 -9.80
CA TYR A 636 5.59 0.59 -11.03
C TYR A 636 6.01 2.04 -10.96
N THR A 637 5.27 2.90 -10.25
CA THR A 637 5.71 4.29 -10.04
C THR A 637 6.98 4.34 -9.20
N ILE A 638 7.12 3.49 -8.19
CA ILE A 638 8.38 3.31 -7.44
C ILE A 638 9.51 2.89 -8.39
N PHE A 639 9.27 1.91 -9.27
CA PHE A 639 10.26 1.45 -10.23
C PHE A 639 10.68 2.53 -11.23
N ALA A 640 9.70 3.24 -11.79
CA ALA A 640 9.90 4.35 -12.72
C ALA A 640 10.70 5.48 -12.07
N TYR A 641 10.35 5.88 -10.84
CA TYR A 641 11.11 6.88 -10.09
C TYR A 641 12.55 6.43 -9.87
N SER A 642 12.73 5.18 -9.42
CA SER A 642 14.01 4.58 -9.07
C SER A 642 14.90 4.16 -10.25
N ASN A 643 14.39 4.28 -11.48
CA ASN A 643 15.02 3.70 -12.68
C ASN A 643 15.36 2.20 -12.49
N TYR A 644 14.41 1.44 -11.96
CA TYR A 644 14.53 0.00 -11.74
C TYR A 644 13.78 -0.75 -12.84
N ASN A 645 14.50 -1.51 -13.67
CA ASN A 645 13.89 -2.38 -14.67
C ASN A 645 13.62 -3.78 -14.06
N PRO A 646 12.35 -4.19 -13.85
CA PRO A 646 12.04 -5.49 -13.28
C PRO A 646 12.37 -6.66 -14.21
N LEU A 647 12.46 -6.42 -15.53
CA LEU A 647 12.66 -7.45 -16.55
C LEU A 647 14.14 -7.64 -16.93
N ALA A 648 15.07 -6.98 -16.23
CA ALA A 648 16.49 -7.15 -16.43
C ALA A 648 17.25 -7.16 -15.09
N LEU A 649 18.29 -7.98 -15.00
CA LEU A 649 19.23 -7.91 -13.88
C LEU A 649 20.14 -6.69 -14.08
N LYS A 650 20.22 -5.83 -13.07
CA LYS A 650 21.20 -4.74 -13.03
C LYS A 650 22.58 -5.36 -12.80
N GLU A 651 23.51 -5.07 -13.72
CA GLU A 651 24.93 -5.45 -13.61
C GLU A 651 25.63 -4.72 -12.45
#